data_AF-A0A853BY32-F1
#
_entry.id   AF-A0A853BY32-F1
#
_cell.length_a   1.000
_cell.length_b   1.000
_cell.length_c   1.000
_cell.angle_alpha   90.00
_cell.angle_beta   90.00
_cell.angle_gamma   90.00
#
_symmetry.space_group_name_H-M   'P 1'
#
loop_
_entity.id
_entity.type
_entity.pdbx_description
1 polymer ?
#
loop_
_entity_poly.entity_id
_entity_poly.type
_entity_poly.pdbx_seq_one_letter_code
_entity_poly.pdbx_strand_id
1 'polypeptide(L)'
;MAAPAPHPALAGAVTWLFVPAVRPDRYAKAVAAGADAVIVDLEDSVPAGAKAEARRALAEAWPRALRPALTEAGGPAVVVRVNARTAPEFAEDAALCRELGPAAVVLPKAESAQDVRAAAQACGAPVLPLVETARALVDLRSVAGCEESARLLFGGVDLALDLGVSDDAALDSARADLVRHSAAFRLPPPVDGVTTAVRDPDAAARDAARARRWGFGGKLCVHPSQVAAVAGAFAPEPAEVEWARGVLAAADEAGAAGEGAVARDGEMIDRPVVERARRLLERAERAGRGGGTGNAGSIGSAGSPEPADWAGRRVGGAPGGSAAGAEGDRPRGEPVDIAHLRDFIAVIDSGSFTRAAARLFVSQPAVSQRMTQLESELGVRLVERGPRGVVPTPAGRALYRDAQHLVRQFDRITQDVGSDRHTIQGAVAVGLPTTVAVYLAPALFTWTKRHYPGVHLQIFESMSGYIQELLHVGRLDLAVLFRADDAPRAGETVLYAEELYLVGRRTGACPAPDAAADAAGGGAVGSGVGEVPLAGLRGLPLVVPGRRSNLRDILDRAFADRGWTPTIAADVESLGTMTRIAESGEAWAVLPMSSVTALMRTPGLEVRRIVDPVLDRYVAVCTVSDYYEPRDAVSAVRHGIVEVTTALGAKGEWPGIRLAEGGDGPD
;
A
#
# COMPACT_ATOMS: atom_id res chain seq x y z
N MET A 1 35.81 11.15 10.94
CA MET A 1 36.33 9.78 10.79
C MET A 1 35.23 8.97 10.14
N ALA A 2 35.47 8.40 8.96
CA ALA A 2 34.47 7.55 8.29
C ALA A 2 34.08 6.40 9.23
N ALA A 3 32.79 6.12 9.36
CA ALA A 3 32.31 4.97 10.12
C ALA A 3 32.94 3.68 9.54
N PRO A 4 33.29 2.69 10.37
CA PRO A 4 33.77 1.41 9.86
C PRO A 4 32.72 0.81 8.93
N ALA A 5 33.13 0.43 7.71
CA ALA A 5 32.25 -0.29 6.79
C ALA A 5 31.66 -1.51 7.52
N PRO A 6 30.35 -1.79 7.36
CA PRO A 6 29.71 -2.88 8.09
C PRO A 6 30.45 -4.18 7.84
N HIS A 7 30.58 -5.00 8.89
CA HIS A 7 31.26 -6.28 8.81
C HIS A 7 30.69 -7.09 7.62
N PRO A 8 31.52 -7.57 6.66
CA PRO A 8 31.04 -8.16 5.41
C PRO A 8 30.10 -9.35 5.61
N ALA A 9 30.20 -10.05 6.74
CA ALA A 9 29.26 -11.10 7.12
C ALA A 9 27.81 -10.60 7.35
N LEU A 10 27.60 -9.36 7.82
CA LEU A 10 26.27 -8.82 8.10
C LEU A 10 25.43 -8.60 6.83
N ALA A 11 26.08 -8.13 5.76
CA ALA A 11 25.41 -7.91 4.48
C ALA A 11 24.98 -9.25 3.84
N GLY A 12 25.75 -10.30 4.09
CA GLY A 12 25.52 -11.62 3.53
C GLY A 12 24.71 -12.59 4.39
N ALA A 13 24.51 -12.29 5.67
CA ALA A 13 23.88 -13.17 6.64
C ALA A 13 22.40 -13.46 6.30
N VAL A 14 22.05 -14.73 6.27
CA VAL A 14 20.69 -15.21 5.99
C VAL A 14 19.97 -15.56 7.29
N THR A 15 20.65 -16.26 8.19
CA THR A 15 20.08 -16.78 9.44
C THR A 15 20.56 -15.95 10.63
N TRP A 16 19.61 -15.42 11.40
CA TRP A 16 19.87 -14.53 12.53
C TRP A 16 19.27 -15.10 13.82
N LEU A 17 20.07 -15.79 14.62
CA LEU A 17 19.60 -16.53 15.79
C LEU A 17 19.65 -15.68 17.08
N PHE A 18 18.51 -15.48 17.72
CA PHE A 18 18.45 -14.86 19.04
C PHE A 18 18.94 -15.80 20.15
N VAL A 19 19.70 -15.25 21.10
CA VAL A 19 20.08 -15.87 22.37
C VAL A 19 19.91 -14.88 23.52
N PRO A 20 19.19 -15.23 24.61
CA PRO A 20 19.00 -14.31 25.74
C PRO A 20 20.31 -13.99 26.46
N ALA A 21 20.55 -12.71 26.76
CA ALA A 21 21.77 -12.27 27.46
C ALA A 21 21.90 -12.83 28.89
N VAL A 22 20.77 -13.22 29.50
CA VAL A 22 20.73 -13.88 30.81
C VAL A 22 21.12 -15.37 30.78
N ARG A 23 21.44 -15.92 29.60
CA ARG A 23 21.76 -17.35 29.40
C ARG A 23 23.14 -17.56 28.76
N PRO A 24 24.24 -17.19 29.45
CA PRO A 24 25.59 -17.37 28.93
C PRO A 24 25.94 -18.84 28.63
N ASP A 25 25.27 -19.79 29.30
CA ASP A 25 25.36 -21.24 29.02
C ASP A 25 24.93 -21.63 27.60
N ARG A 26 24.24 -20.73 26.88
CA ARG A 26 23.75 -20.95 25.51
C ARG A 26 24.59 -20.32 24.42
N TYR A 27 25.52 -19.43 24.74
CA TYR A 27 26.27 -18.66 23.73
C TYR A 27 27.08 -19.59 22.81
N ALA A 28 27.85 -20.50 23.39
CA ALA A 28 28.62 -21.47 22.61
C ALA A 28 27.73 -22.36 21.73
N LYS A 29 26.52 -22.73 22.21
CA LYS A 29 25.55 -23.50 21.42
C LYS A 29 24.95 -22.67 20.28
N ALA A 30 24.68 -21.38 20.50
CA ALA A 30 24.16 -20.49 19.48
C ALA A 30 25.19 -20.26 18.37
N VAL A 31 26.47 -20.07 18.73
CA VAL A 31 27.59 -19.99 17.77
C VAL A 31 27.73 -21.31 16.99
N ALA A 32 27.64 -22.46 17.66
CA ALA A 32 27.72 -23.77 17.03
C ALA A 32 26.47 -24.19 16.26
N ALA A 33 25.37 -23.41 16.30
CA ALA A 33 24.11 -23.74 15.63
C ALA A 33 24.18 -23.56 14.10
N GLY A 34 25.28 -23.00 13.57
CA GLY A 34 25.46 -22.74 12.15
C GLY A 34 24.65 -21.55 11.63
N ALA A 35 24.25 -20.63 12.50
CA ALA A 35 23.63 -19.37 12.08
C ALA A 35 24.70 -18.43 11.48
N ASP A 36 24.32 -17.59 10.51
CA ASP A 36 25.24 -16.59 9.94
C ASP A 36 25.47 -15.42 10.91
N ALA A 37 24.48 -15.13 11.74
CA ALA A 37 24.54 -14.14 12.79
C ALA A 37 23.88 -14.62 14.09
N VAL A 38 24.49 -14.26 15.22
CA VAL A 38 23.96 -14.49 16.57
C VAL A 38 23.61 -13.14 17.19
N ILE A 39 22.33 -12.98 17.56
CA ILE A 39 21.83 -11.79 18.25
C ILE A 39 21.75 -12.08 19.75
N VAL A 40 22.64 -11.48 20.52
CA VAL A 40 22.55 -11.53 21.99
C VAL A 40 21.58 -10.48 22.47
N ASP A 41 20.51 -10.91 23.14
CA ASP A 41 19.37 -10.06 23.43
C ASP A 41 19.35 -9.53 24.86
N LEU A 42 19.48 -8.21 25.03
CA LEU A 42 19.32 -7.49 26.31
C LEU A 42 17.91 -6.92 26.50
N GLU A 43 17.03 -7.02 25.49
CA GLU A 43 15.67 -6.45 25.48
C GLU A 43 14.63 -7.49 25.97
N ASP A 44 13.71 -7.97 25.14
CA ASP A 44 12.51 -8.69 25.59
C ASP A 44 12.78 -10.04 26.25
N SER A 45 13.90 -10.69 25.92
CA SER A 45 14.26 -11.96 26.57
C SER A 45 14.81 -11.78 27.99
N VAL A 46 15.04 -10.54 28.43
CA VAL A 46 15.55 -10.20 29.76
C VAL A 46 14.45 -9.50 30.57
N PRO A 47 13.99 -10.10 31.69
CA PRO A 47 13.07 -9.43 32.60
C PRO A 47 13.65 -8.10 33.12
N ALA A 48 12.80 -7.09 33.36
CA ALA A 48 13.22 -5.76 33.82
C ALA A 48 14.15 -5.81 35.05
N GLY A 49 13.83 -6.66 36.04
CA GLY A 49 14.65 -6.82 37.25
C GLY A 49 16.00 -7.53 37.04
N ALA A 50 16.23 -8.15 35.88
CA ALA A 50 17.43 -8.92 35.56
C ALA A 50 18.37 -8.21 34.59
N LYS A 51 18.05 -6.99 34.14
CA LYS A 51 18.82 -6.24 33.12
C LYS A 51 20.29 -6.04 33.52
N ALA A 52 20.54 -5.62 34.76
CA ALA A 52 21.89 -5.42 35.27
C ALA A 52 22.68 -6.74 35.41
N GLU A 53 22.01 -7.83 35.76
CA GLU A 53 22.63 -9.16 35.80
C GLU A 53 22.96 -9.66 34.39
N ALA A 54 22.06 -9.47 33.43
CA ALA A 54 22.27 -9.82 32.02
C ALA A 54 23.49 -9.11 31.43
N ARG A 55 23.65 -7.81 31.69
CA ARG A 55 24.83 -7.03 31.28
C ARG A 55 26.13 -7.59 31.85
N ARG A 56 26.16 -7.90 33.15
CA ARG A 56 27.34 -8.51 33.80
C ARG A 56 27.66 -9.88 33.22
N ALA A 57 26.65 -10.75 33.08
CA ALA A 57 26.82 -12.09 32.50
C ALA A 57 27.32 -12.03 31.06
N LEU A 58 26.82 -11.09 30.25
CA LEU A 58 27.29 -10.85 28.90
C LEU A 58 28.76 -10.38 28.90
N ALA A 59 29.12 -9.40 29.72
CA ALA A 59 30.50 -8.89 29.82
C ALA A 59 31.50 -9.98 30.20
N GLU A 60 31.15 -10.83 31.18
CA GLU A 60 32.01 -11.93 31.64
C GLU A 60 32.18 -13.03 30.59
N ALA A 61 31.10 -13.39 29.89
CA ALA A 61 31.11 -14.47 28.91
C ALA A 61 31.67 -14.05 27.54
N TRP A 62 31.59 -12.75 27.18
CA TRP A 62 31.95 -12.25 25.86
C TRP A 62 33.34 -12.65 25.37
N PRO A 63 34.44 -12.45 26.15
CA PRO A 63 35.79 -12.73 25.67
C PRO A 63 36.03 -14.21 25.34
N ARG A 64 35.31 -15.12 26.00
CA ARG A 64 35.52 -16.57 25.88
C ARG A 64 34.53 -17.24 24.93
N ALA A 65 33.26 -16.83 24.96
CA ALA A 65 32.19 -17.53 24.26
C ALA A 65 31.78 -16.89 22.92
N LEU A 66 32.02 -15.59 22.73
CA LEU A 66 31.50 -14.83 21.59
C LEU A 66 32.59 -14.13 20.77
N ARG A 67 33.58 -13.53 21.45
CA ARG A 67 34.70 -12.84 20.79
C ARG A 67 35.50 -13.72 19.82
N PRO A 68 35.77 -15.01 20.11
CA PRO A 68 36.47 -15.88 19.15
C PRO A 68 35.73 -15.99 17.81
N ALA A 69 34.40 -16.10 17.85
CA ALA A 69 33.55 -16.21 16.66
C ALA A 69 33.60 -14.96 15.78
N LEU A 70 33.76 -13.77 16.36
CA LEU A 70 33.94 -12.51 15.63
C LEU A 70 35.28 -12.45 14.87
N THR A 71 36.31 -13.11 15.40
CA THR A 71 37.67 -13.05 14.83
C THR A 71 37.99 -14.23 13.91
N GLU A 72 37.19 -15.29 13.96
CA GLU A 72 37.39 -16.50 13.18
C GLU A 72 36.89 -16.30 11.73
N ALA A 73 37.74 -16.66 10.76
CA ALA A 73 37.37 -16.60 9.36
C ALA A 73 36.24 -17.60 9.07
N GLY A 74 35.04 -17.09 8.76
CA GLY A 74 33.85 -17.91 8.53
C GLY A 74 33.00 -18.16 9.79
N GLY A 75 33.35 -17.56 10.94
CA GLY A 75 32.49 -17.53 12.11
C GLY A 75 31.26 -16.62 11.94
N PRO A 76 30.21 -16.79 12.78
CA PRO A 76 29.02 -15.95 12.72
C PRO A 76 29.32 -14.51 13.13
N ALA A 77 28.58 -13.57 12.54
CA ALA A 77 28.56 -12.21 13.06
C ALA A 77 27.87 -12.20 14.44
N VAL A 78 28.52 -11.66 15.46
CA VAL A 78 27.91 -11.49 16.79
C VAL A 78 27.43 -10.05 16.93
N VAL A 79 26.13 -9.88 17.14
CA VAL A 79 25.46 -8.59 17.33
C VAL A 79 24.71 -8.58 18.66
N VAL A 80 24.41 -7.38 19.16
CA VAL A 80 23.69 -7.21 20.44
C VAL A 80 22.41 -6.43 20.20
N ARG A 81 21.26 -6.94 20.63
CA ARG A 81 20.02 -6.16 20.71
C ARG A 81 20.00 -5.40 22.02
N VAL A 82 20.04 -4.08 21.94
CA VAL A 82 19.94 -3.16 23.10
C VAL A 82 18.48 -2.82 23.38
N ASN A 83 18.17 -2.28 24.56
CA ASN A 83 16.85 -1.71 24.82
C ASN A 83 16.61 -0.43 23.98
N ALA A 84 15.34 -0.08 23.72
CA ALA A 84 14.99 1.11 22.94
C ALA A 84 15.59 2.39 23.52
N ARG A 85 15.90 3.38 22.67
CA ARG A 85 16.52 4.65 23.11
C ARG A 85 15.76 5.42 24.18
N THR A 86 14.44 5.24 24.23
CA THR A 86 13.55 5.87 25.21
C THR A 86 13.54 5.12 26.55
N ALA A 87 14.10 3.91 26.61
CA ALA A 87 14.17 3.10 27.81
C ALA A 87 15.35 3.53 28.71
N PRO A 88 15.19 3.50 30.05
CA PRO A 88 16.26 3.90 30.98
C PRO A 88 17.50 3.00 30.88
N GLU A 89 17.36 1.75 30.46
CA GLU A 89 18.45 0.78 30.33
C GLU A 89 19.41 1.08 29.16
N PHE A 90 18.98 1.86 28.18
CA PHE A 90 19.73 2.08 26.93
C PHE A 90 21.14 2.61 27.18
N ALA A 91 21.31 3.55 28.11
CA ALA A 91 22.62 4.16 28.38
C ALA A 91 23.65 3.13 28.86
N GLU A 92 23.24 2.19 29.72
CA GLU A 92 24.12 1.12 30.23
C GLU A 92 24.39 0.07 29.16
N ASP A 93 23.38 -0.30 28.37
CA ASP A 93 23.55 -1.23 27.26
C ASP A 93 24.51 -0.68 26.19
N ALA A 94 24.39 0.61 25.87
CA ALA A 94 25.25 1.29 24.91
C ALA A 94 26.71 1.38 25.41
N ALA A 95 26.91 1.72 26.69
CA ALA A 95 28.23 1.72 27.30
C ALA A 95 28.89 0.33 27.24
N LEU A 96 28.12 -0.72 27.54
CA LEU A 96 28.59 -2.10 27.42
C LEU A 96 28.94 -2.46 25.97
N CYS A 97 28.08 -2.13 25.00
CA CYS A 97 28.36 -2.41 23.58
C CYS A 97 29.65 -1.74 23.11
N ARG A 98 29.94 -0.51 23.58
CA ARG A 98 31.18 0.19 23.26
C ARG A 98 32.42 -0.52 23.81
N GLU A 99 32.31 -1.14 24.98
CA GLU A 99 33.38 -1.94 25.59
C GLU A 99 33.58 -3.28 24.84
N LEU A 100 32.49 -3.95 24.51
CA LEU A 100 32.52 -5.29 23.92
C LEU A 100 32.90 -5.31 22.43
N GLY A 101 32.53 -4.27 21.69
CA GLY A 101 32.75 -4.14 20.25
C GLY A 101 32.01 -5.19 19.41
N PRO A 102 30.67 -5.27 19.47
CA PRO A 102 29.89 -6.16 18.61
C PRO A 102 30.01 -5.75 17.13
N ALA A 103 29.71 -6.68 16.22
CA ALA A 103 29.73 -6.38 14.78
C ALA A 103 28.72 -5.30 14.37
N ALA A 104 27.58 -5.25 15.09
CA ALA A 104 26.55 -4.21 15.01
C ALA A 104 25.64 -4.30 16.24
N VAL A 105 24.78 -3.30 16.43
CA VAL A 105 23.71 -3.32 17.44
C VAL A 105 22.33 -3.31 16.78
N VAL A 106 21.42 -4.14 17.27
CA VAL A 106 20.00 -4.07 16.87
C VAL A 106 19.32 -3.02 17.72
N LEU A 107 18.72 -2.02 17.07
CA LEU A 107 17.98 -0.95 17.73
C LEU A 107 16.47 -1.17 17.55
N PRO A 108 15.74 -1.58 18.60
CA PRO A 108 14.28 -1.64 18.60
C PRO A 108 13.67 -0.24 18.51
N LYS A 109 12.45 -0.16 17.94
CA LYS A 109 11.70 1.11 17.76
C LYS A 109 12.55 2.21 17.11
N ALA A 110 13.28 1.85 16.05
CA ALA A 110 14.08 2.79 15.30
C ALA A 110 13.17 3.63 14.38
N GLU A 111 12.71 4.77 14.88
CA GLU A 111 11.67 5.58 14.24
C GLU A 111 12.18 6.77 13.45
N SER A 112 13.47 7.10 13.56
CA SER A 112 14.06 8.25 12.87
C SER A 112 15.57 8.07 12.60
N ALA A 113 16.11 8.85 11.66
CA ALA A 113 17.56 8.95 11.47
C ALA A 113 18.32 9.41 12.75
N GLN A 114 17.68 10.22 13.59
CA GLN A 114 18.28 10.68 14.84
C GLN A 114 18.47 9.51 15.81
N ASP A 115 17.51 8.59 15.87
CA ASP A 115 17.62 7.40 16.72
C ASP A 115 18.77 6.51 16.28
N VAL A 116 18.89 6.25 14.98
CA VAL A 116 19.97 5.45 14.40
C VAL A 116 21.33 6.09 14.71
N ARG A 117 21.52 7.37 14.36
CA ARG A 117 22.81 8.06 14.55
C ARG A 117 23.24 8.10 16.00
N ALA A 118 22.31 8.44 16.89
CA ALA A 118 22.63 8.58 18.29
C ALA A 118 22.84 7.22 18.97
N ALA A 119 22.20 6.15 18.50
CA ALA A 119 22.53 4.78 18.91
C ALA A 119 23.91 4.33 18.43
N ALA A 120 24.24 4.58 17.16
CA ALA A 120 25.54 4.24 16.60
C ALA A 120 26.67 4.93 17.37
N GLN A 121 26.50 6.23 17.65
CA GLN A 121 27.46 7.00 18.44
C GLN A 121 27.59 6.47 19.88
N ALA A 122 26.47 6.17 20.54
CA ALA A 122 26.45 5.70 21.92
C ALA A 122 27.06 4.29 22.07
N CYS A 123 26.78 3.39 21.12
CA CYS A 123 27.26 2.01 21.15
C CYS A 123 28.66 1.84 20.53
N GLY A 124 29.12 2.79 19.71
CA GLY A 124 30.38 2.67 18.98
C GLY A 124 30.37 1.58 17.89
N ALA A 125 29.18 1.24 17.36
CA ALA A 125 28.98 0.19 16.37
C ALA A 125 27.90 0.60 15.34
N PRO A 126 27.93 0.05 14.11
CA PRO A 126 26.84 0.24 13.14
C PRO A 126 25.50 -0.27 13.69
N VAL A 127 24.40 0.30 13.20
CA VAL A 127 23.05 0.00 13.70
C VAL A 127 22.29 -0.86 12.71
N LEU A 128 21.57 -1.83 13.23
CA LEU A 128 20.59 -2.66 12.57
C LEU A 128 19.20 -2.16 13.01
N PRO A 129 18.57 -1.22 12.28
CA PRO A 129 17.29 -0.64 12.70
C PRO A 129 16.19 -1.70 12.62
N LEU A 130 15.50 -1.95 13.72
CA LEU A 130 14.33 -2.82 13.77
C LEU A 130 13.08 -1.97 13.53
N VAL A 131 12.49 -2.14 12.35
CA VAL A 131 11.28 -1.43 11.90
C VAL A 131 10.06 -2.20 12.39
N GLU A 132 9.45 -1.70 13.46
CA GLU A 132 8.42 -2.41 14.22
C GLU A 132 7.26 -1.53 14.71
N THR A 133 7.19 -0.27 14.23
CA THR A 133 6.11 0.68 14.54
C THR A 133 5.61 1.37 13.28
N ALA A 134 4.38 1.86 13.30
CA ALA A 134 3.78 2.64 12.22
C ALA A 134 4.58 3.93 11.97
N ARG A 135 5.10 4.56 13.03
CA ARG A 135 5.97 5.74 12.91
C ARG A 135 7.24 5.42 12.11
N ALA A 136 7.88 4.29 12.38
CA ALA A 136 9.06 3.85 11.65
C ALA A 136 8.77 3.57 10.16
N LEU A 137 7.55 3.11 9.81
CA LEU A 137 7.14 2.96 8.41
C LEU A 137 6.93 4.30 7.70
N VAL A 138 6.26 5.25 8.36
CA VAL A 138 6.03 6.60 7.82
C VAL A 138 7.36 7.33 7.57
N ASP A 139 8.33 7.15 8.46
CA ASP A 139 9.64 7.81 8.40
C ASP A 139 10.76 6.89 7.87
N LEU A 140 10.40 5.78 7.20
CA LEU A 140 11.33 4.73 6.79
C LEU A 140 12.46 5.25 5.91
N ARG A 141 12.18 6.29 5.11
CA ARG A 141 13.17 6.98 4.27
C ARG A 141 14.32 7.55 5.10
N SER A 142 14.04 8.18 6.24
CA SER A 142 15.09 8.77 7.07
C SER A 142 15.91 7.70 7.77
N VAL A 143 15.25 6.65 8.28
CA VAL A 143 15.90 5.50 8.92
C VAL A 143 16.83 4.78 7.93
N ALA A 144 16.31 4.42 6.75
CA ALA A 144 17.08 3.71 5.73
C ALA A 144 18.19 4.57 5.10
N GLY A 145 17.97 5.89 4.98
CA GLY A 145 18.96 6.82 4.43
C GLY A 145 20.05 7.28 5.40
N CYS A 146 20.02 6.84 6.66
CA CYS A 146 21.05 7.17 7.64
C CYS A 146 22.34 6.38 7.36
N GLU A 147 23.50 7.04 7.34
CA GLU A 147 24.79 6.41 7.03
C GLU A 147 25.12 5.25 7.98
N GLU A 148 24.71 5.38 9.24
CA GLU A 148 24.96 4.38 10.28
C GLU A 148 24.02 3.17 10.22
N SER A 149 23.01 3.17 9.33
CA SER A 149 22.12 2.03 9.08
C SER A 149 22.86 0.96 8.28
N ALA A 150 23.19 -0.16 8.92
CA ALA A 150 23.90 -1.28 8.30
C ALA A 150 22.96 -2.19 7.49
N ARG A 151 21.76 -2.47 8.01
CA ARG A 151 20.74 -3.34 7.38
C ARG A 151 19.42 -3.26 8.15
N LEU A 152 18.28 -3.18 7.46
CA LEU A 152 16.97 -3.10 8.09
C LEU A 152 16.48 -4.49 8.56
N LEU A 153 15.89 -4.54 9.74
CA LEU A 153 15.19 -5.71 10.30
C LEU A 153 13.70 -5.42 10.37
N PHE A 154 12.86 -6.43 10.14
CA PHE A 154 11.42 -6.32 10.20
C PHE A 154 10.85 -6.89 11.52
N GLY A 155 10.21 -6.04 12.32
CA GLY A 155 9.52 -6.44 13.55
C GLY A 155 8.03 -6.63 13.35
N GLY A 156 7.63 -7.65 12.58
CA GLY A 156 6.24 -7.83 12.17
C GLY A 156 5.24 -8.07 13.30
N VAL A 157 5.65 -8.67 14.42
CA VAL A 157 4.75 -8.94 15.57
C VAL A 157 4.33 -7.65 16.26
N ASP A 158 5.29 -6.79 16.56
CA ASP A 158 5.03 -5.52 17.25
C ASP A 158 4.37 -4.50 16.31
N LEU A 159 4.74 -4.53 15.02
CA LEU A 159 4.08 -3.71 14.02
C LEU A 159 2.60 -4.09 13.83
N ALA A 160 2.26 -5.39 13.83
CA ALA A 160 0.89 -5.84 13.76
C ALA A 160 0.05 -5.33 14.95
N LEU A 161 0.65 -5.36 16.14
CA LEU A 161 0.03 -4.82 17.35
C LEU A 161 -0.19 -3.31 17.24
N ASP A 162 0.80 -2.56 16.78
CA ASP A 162 0.74 -1.10 16.63
C ASP A 162 -0.31 -0.65 15.60
N LEU A 163 -0.44 -1.41 14.51
CA LEU A 163 -1.43 -1.16 13.45
C LEU A 163 -2.84 -1.71 13.78
N GLY A 164 -2.98 -2.53 14.82
CA GLY A 164 -4.24 -3.18 15.16
C GLY A 164 -4.69 -4.23 14.14
N VAL A 165 -3.75 -4.88 13.45
CA VAL A 165 -4.01 -5.91 12.43
C VAL A 165 -3.65 -7.30 12.94
N SER A 166 -4.39 -8.31 12.52
CA SER A 166 -4.17 -9.71 12.90
C SER A 166 -3.75 -10.62 11.74
N ASP A 167 -3.84 -10.12 10.50
CA ASP A 167 -3.47 -10.86 9.29
C ASP A 167 -2.05 -10.48 8.87
N ASP A 168 -1.18 -11.47 8.69
CA ASP A 168 0.20 -11.26 8.24
C ASP A 168 0.27 -10.67 6.83
N ALA A 169 -0.76 -10.90 6.00
CA ALA A 169 -0.87 -10.30 4.67
C ALA A 169 -1.06 -8.77 4.75
N ALA A 170 -1.63 -8.24 5.84
CA ALA A 170 -1.74 -6.79 6.04
C ALA A 170 -0.36 -6.12 6.19
N LEU A 171 0.68 -6.89 6.54
CA LEU A 171 2.05 -6.42 6.67
C LEU A 171 2.86 -6.48 5.37
N ASP A 172 2.29 -6.99 4.28
CA ASP A 172 3.01 -7.14 3.01
C ASP A 172 3.40 -5.79 2.39
N SER A 173 2.59 -4.74 2.60
CA SER A 173 2.99 -3.38 2.20
C SER A 173 4.27 -2.94 2.93
N ALA A 174 4.34 -3.18 4.24
CA ALA A 174 5.52 -2.86 5.05
C ALA A 174 6.75 -3.65 4.56
N ARG A 175 6.59 -4.94 4.26
CA ARG A 175 7.66 -5.75 3.68
C ARG A 175 8.17 -5.19 2.35
N ALA A 176 7.25 -4.81 1.47
CA ALA A 176 7.58 -4.17 0.20
C ALA A 176 8.29 -2.83 0.41
N ASP A 177 7.88 -2.04 1.41
CA ASP A 177 8.53 -0.77 1.75
C ASP A 177 9.97 -0.97 2.22
N LEU A 178 10.23 -1.95 3.11
CA LEU A 178 11.59 -2.26 3.57
C LEU A 178 12.52 -2.66 2.42
N VAL A 179 12.02 -3.48 1.48
CA VAL A 179 12.80 -3.91 0.31
C VAL A 179 13.08 -2.73 -0.62
N ARG A 180 12.07 -1.91 -0.91
CA ARG A 180 12.20 -0.70 -1.73
C ARG A 180 13.22 0.28 -1.13
N HIS A 181 13.12 0.57 0.17
CA HIS A 181 14.02 1.51 0.83
C HIS A 181 15.44 0.94 0.97
N SER A 182 15.58 -0.35 1.27
CA SER A 182 16.91 -0.98 1.29
C SER A 182 17.59 -0.85 -0.08
N ALA A 183 16.87 -1.13 -1.17
CA ALA A 183 17.41 -0.97 -2.52
C ALA A 183 17.73 0.49 -2.87
N ALA A 184 16.83 1.43 -2.56
CA ALA A 184 16.99 2.85 -2.86
C ALA A 184 18.23 3.46 -2.19
N PHE A 185 18.50 3.06 -0.94
CA PHE A 185 19.65 3.52 -0.16
C PHE A 185 20.87 2.59 -0.23
N ARG A 186 20.85 1.60 -1.14
CA ARG A 186 21.94 0.63 -1.36
C ARG A 186 22.33 -0.15 -0.09
N LEU A 187 21.38 -0.35 0.82
CA LEU A 187 21.53 -1.26 1.94
C LEU A 187 21.44 -2.72 1.46
N PRO A 188 22.02 -3.67 2.20
CA PRO A 188 21.77 -5.09 1.96
C PRO A 188 20.27 -5.40 2.06
N PRO A 189 19.76 -6.41 1.32
CA PRO A 189 18.35 -6.77 1.36
C PRO A 189 17.89 -7.03 2.80
N PRO A 190 16.69 -6.56 3.22
CA PRO A 190 16.30 -6.56 4.63
C PRO A 190 16.19 -7.97 5.22
N VAL A 191 16.10 -8.05 6.55
CA VAL A 191 15.93 -9.31 7.31
C VAL A 191 14.49 -9.40 7.80
N ASP A 192 13.78 -10.47 7.46
CA ASP A 192 12.37 -10.66 7.78
C ASP A 192 12.18 -11.07 9.25
N GLY A 193 10.97 -10.83 9.76
CA GLY A 193 10.63 -11.04 11.17
C GLY A 193 10.63 -12.49 11.63
N VAL A 194 10.39 -12.70 12.92
CA VAL A 194 10.41 -14.03 13.55
C VAL A 194 9.22 -14.89 13.12
N THR A 195 9.43 -16.21 13.02
CA THR A 195 8.32 -17.17 12.99
C THR A 195 7.92 -17.53 14.41
N THR A 196 6.69 -17.19 14.80
CA THR A 196 6.17 -17.38 16.16
C THR A 196 5.92 -18.84 16.52
N ALA A 197 5.75 -19.72 15.53
CA ALA A 197 5.69 -21.17 15.70
C ALA A 197 7.10 -21.75 15.97
N VAL A 198 7.62 -21.52 17.18
CA VAL A 198 9.01 -21.83 17.59
C VAL A 198 9.42 -23.27 17.30
N ARG A 199 8.49 -24.22 17.46
CA ARG A 199 8.73 -25.67 17.34
C ARG A 199 8.37 -26.24 15.97
N ASP A 200 8.02 -25.39 15.02
CA ASP A 200 7.66 -25.79 13.65
C ASP A 200 8.74 -25.28 12.67
N PRO A 201 9.79 -26.08 12.41
CA PRO A 201 10.81 -25.71 11.44
C PRO A 201 10.24 -25.60 10.01
N ASP A 202 9.15 -26.30 9.70
CA ASP A 202 8.50 -26.21 8.38
C ASP A 202 7.77 -24.87 8.23
N ALA A 203 7.16 -24.35 9.29
CA ALA A 203 6.64 -22.98 9.30
C ALA A 203 7.76 -21.95 9.07
N ALA A 204 8.92 -22.13 9.73
CA ALA A 204 10.06 -21.26 9.52
C ALA A 204 10.58 -21.31 8.07
N ALA A 205 10.61 -22.50 7.45
CA ALA A 205 10.96 -22.64 6.03
C ALA A 205 9.94 -21.96 5.10
N ARG A 206 8.63 -22.12 5.35
CA ARG A 206 7.56 -21.48 4.55
C ARG A 206 7.64 -19.96 4.63
N ASP A 207 7.83 -19.42 5.83
CA ASP A 207 7.98 -17.99 6.05
C ASP A 207 9.28 -17.45 5.42
N ALA A 208 10.39 -18.17 5.53
CA ALA A 208 11.65 -17.82 4.87
C ALA A 208 11.53 -17.81 3.34
N ALA A 209 10.84 -18.80 2.76
CA ALA A 209 10.56 -18.82 1.33
C ALA A 209 9.69 -17.62 0.91
N ARG A 210 8.71 -17.22 1.72
CA ARG A 210 7.92 -16.00 1.49
C ARG A 210 8.78 -14.74 1.55
N ALA A 211 9.62 -14.61 2.58
CA ALA A 211 10.56 -13.50 2.73
C ALA A 211 11.49 -13.37 1.51
N ARG A 212 12.08 -14.49 1.07
CA ARG A 212 12.91 -14.54 -0.14
C ARG A 212 12.16 -14.03 -1.38
N ARG A 213 10.90 -14.43 -1.57
CA ARG A 213 10.07 -13.96 -2.71
C ARG A 213 9.80 -12.46 -2.67
N TRP A 214 9.64 -11.88 -1.48
CA TRP A 214 9.51 -10.42 -1.31
C TRP A 214 10.81 -9.66 -1.57
N GLY A 215 11.96 -10.34 -1.64
CA GLY A 215 13.27 -9.73 -1.85
C GLY A 215 14.08 -9.54 -0.57
N PHE A 216 13.65 -10.12 0.55
CA PHE A 216 14.47 -10.17 1.77
C PHE A 216 15.72 -11.02 1.55
N GLY A 217 16.76 -10.73 2.32
CA GLY A 217 18.04 -11.45 2.27
C GLY A 217 18.33 -12.29 3.50
N GLY A 218 17.39 -12.40 4.43
CA GLY A 218 17.53 -13.21 5.63
C GLY A 218 16.27 -13.20 6.48
N LYS A 219 16.28 -13.96 7.58
CA LYS A 219 15.17 -14.07 8.52
C LYS A 219 15.64 -14.24 9.97
N LEU A 220 14.91 -13.62 10.89
CA LEU A 220 15.09 -13.75 12.32
C LEU A 220 14.63 -15.13 12.83
N CYS A 221 15.51 -15.82 13.55
CA CYS A 221 15.28 -17.12 14.18
C CYS A 221 15.27 -16.97 15.70
N VAL A 222 14.26 -17.53 16.36
CA VAL A 222 14.16 -17.52 17.83
C VAL A 222 14.59 -18.85 18.44
N HIS A 223 14.87 -19.87 17.62
CA HIS A 223 15.28 -21.19 18.07
C HIS A 223 16.28 -21.86 17.10
N PRO A 224 17.29 -22.61 17.59
CA PRO A 224 18.31 -23.26 16.76
C PRO A 224 17.73 -24.21 15.70
N SER A 225 16.62 -24.88 16.01
CA SER A 225 15.95 -25.78 15.05
C SER A 225 15.42 -25.07 13.79
N GLN A 226 15.27 -23.74 13.82
CA GLN A 226 14.82 -22.96 12.66
C GLN A 226 15.98 -22.65 11.70
N VAL A 227 17.23 -22.69 12.17
CA VAL A 227 18.41 -22.22 11.41
C VAL A 227 18.58 -22.99 10.10
N ALA A 228 18.62 -24.32 10.16
CA ALA A 228 18.80 -25.15 8.97
C ALA A 228 17.64 -24.99 7.97
N ALA A 229 16.40 -24.90 8.47
CA ALA A 229 15.20 -24.73 7.65
C ALA A 229 15.18 -23.38 6.92
N VAL A 230 15.56 -22.30 7.62
CA VAL A 230 15.70 -20.96 7.02
C VAL A 230 16.85 -20.92 6.02
N ALA A 231 18.03 -21.45 6.38
CA ALA A 231 19.17 -21.50 5.46
C ALA A 231 18.82 -22.25 4.15
N GLY A 232 18.15 -23.38 4.26
CA GLY A 232 17.69 -24.16 3.10
C GLY A 232 16.69 -23.40 2.23
N ALA A 233 15.73 -22.68 2.82
CA ALA A 233 14.73 -21.91 2.07
C ALA A 233 15.31 -20.71 1.29
N PHE A 234 16.44 -20.16 1.76
CA PHE A 234 17.16 -19.08 1.09
C PHE A 234 18.23 -19.55 0.10
N ALA A 235 18.58 -20.84 0.11
CA ALA A 235 19.51 -21.42 -0.85
C ALA A 235 18.91 -21.37 -2.28
N PRO A 236 19.68 -20.95 -3.29
CA PRO A 236 19.26 -21.08 -4.69
C PRO A 236 18.98 -22.54 -5.07
N GLU A 237 17.96 -22.78 -5.87
CA GLU A 237 17.70 -24.12 -6.40
C GLU A 237 18.77 -24.50 -7.45
N PRO A 238 19.08 -25.80 -7.61
CA PRO A 238 20.08 -26.25 -8.59
C PRO A 238 19.81 -25.74 -10.02
N ALA A 239 18.55 -25.68 -10.44
CA ALA A 239 18.14 -25.16 -11.74
C ALA A 239 18.44 -23.66 -11.89
N GLU A 240 18.26 -22.87 -10.82
CA GLU A 240 18.59 -21.45 -10.84
C GLU A 240 20.11 -21.25 -10.96
N VAL A 241 20.91 -22.08 -10.28
CA VAL A 241 22.38 -22.06 -10.36
C VAL A 241 22.88 -22.43 -11.76
N GLU A 242 22.29 -23.45 -12.37
CA GLU A 242 22.60 -23.86 -13.74
C GLU A 242 22.26 -22.75 -14.74
N TRP A 243 21.07 -22.15 -14.62
CA TRP A 243 20.66 -20.99 -15.41
C TRP A 243 21.66 -19.84 -15.27
N ALA A 244 22.06 -19.49 -14.04
CA ALA A 244 22.98 -18.38 -13.82
C ALA A 244 24.38 -18.64 -14.39
N ARG A 245 24.91 -19.87 -14.28
CA ARG A 245 26.16 -20.25 -14.96
C ARG A 245 26.04 -20.12 -16.47
N GLY A 246 24.91 -20.56 -17.03
CA GLY A 246 24.62 -20.46 -18.45
C GLY A 246 24.54 -19.03 -18.97
N VAL A 247 23.93 -18.12 -18.20
CA VAL A 247 23.87 -16.69 -18.52
C VAL A 247 25.26 -16.05 -18.54
N LEU A 248 26.10 -16.33 -17.53
CA LEU A 248 27.45 -15.74 -17.48
C LEU A 248 28.35 -16.25 -18.59
N ALA A 249 28.31 -17.56 -18.90
CA ALA A 249 29.07 -18.12 -20.02
C ALA A 249 28.70 -17.46 -21.36
N ALA A 250 27.40 -17.29 -21.63
CA ALA A 250 26.93 -16.63 -22.85
C ALA A 250 27.31 -15.14 -22.90
N ALA A 251 27.30 -14.45 -21.75
CA ALA A 251 27.73 -13.05 -21.67
C ALA A 251 29.24 -12.88 -21.88
N ASP A 252 30.06 -13.81 -21.38
CA ASP A 252 31.51 -13.78 -21.56
C ASP A 252 31.89 -14.08 -23.03
N GLU A 253 31.19 -15.02 -23.69
CA GLU A 253 31.34 -15.30 -25.12
C GLU A 253 30.97 -14.07 -25.99
N ALA A 254 29.86 -13.39 -25.66
CA ALA A 254 29.42 -12.15 -26.30
C ALA A 254 30.46 -11.03 -26.20
N GLY A 255 30.98 -10.82 -24.97
CA GLY A 255 31.97 -9.79 -24.69
C GLY A 255 33.28 -10.04 -25.42
N ALA A 256 33.69 -11.31 -25.56
CA ALA A 256 34.87 -11.69 -26.35
C ALA A 256 34.68 -11.47 -27.86
N ALA A 257 33.44 -11.60 -28.37
CA ALA A 257 33.08 -11.34 -29.77
C ALA A 257 32.83 -9.84 -30.08
N GLY A 258 32.74 -8.98 -29.06
CA GLY A 258 32.41 -7.56 -29.22
C GLY A 258 30.93 -7.28 -29.45
N GLU A 259 30.04 -8.22 -29.10
CA GLU A 259 28.60 -8.12 -29.27
C GLU A 259 27.93 -7.63 -27.97
N GLY A 260 27.08 -6.61 -28.06
CA GLY A 260 26.53 -5.92 -26.88
C GLY A 260 25.32 -6.59 -26.20
N ALA A 261 24.67 -7.54 -26.86
CA ALA A 261 23.53 -8.30 -26.32
C ALA A 261 23.45 -9.67 -27.00
N VAL A 262 23.27 -10.73 -26.22
CA VAL A 262 23.15 -12.11 -26.71
C VAL A 262 21.80 -12.69 -26.31
N ALA A 263 21.19 -13.48 -27.18
CA ALA A 263 19.95 -14.19 -26.88
C ALA A 263 20.24 -15.65 -26.51
N ARG A 264 19.67 -16.15 -25.41
CA ARG A 264 19.70 -17.56 -25.02
C ARG A 264 18.28 -18.01 -24.68
N ASP A 265 17.85 -19.13 -25.24
CA ASP A 265 16.52 -19.71 -25.01
C ASP A 265 15.34 -18.74 -25.32
N GLY A 266 15.57 -17.77 -26.22
CA GLY A 266 14.58 -16.75 -26.58
C GLY A 266 14.55 -15.53 -25.64
N GLU A 267 15.37 -15.51 -24.59
CA GLU A 267 15.53 -14.37 -23.66
C GLU A 267 16.77 -13.55 -23.99
N MET A 268 16.64 -12.21 -23.92
CA MET A 268 17.76 -11.29 -24.10
C MET A 268 18.63 -11.30 -22.84
N ILE A 269 19.92 -11.62 -22.99
CA ILE A 269 20.94 -11.46 -21.96
C ILE A 269 21.48 -10.05 -22.07
N ASP A 270 20.97 -9.18 -21.20
CA ASP A 270 21.46 -7.83 -20.99
C ASP A 270 22.14 -7.69 -19.62
N ARG A 271 22.61 -6.48 -19.30
CA ARG A 271 23.34 -6.22 -18.05
C ARG A 271 22.54 -6.59 -16.77
N PRO A 272 21.25 -6.22 -16.63
CA PRO A 272 20.41 -6.70 -15.52
C PRO A 272 20.37 -8.22 -15.35
N VAL A 273 20.23 -8.98 -16.44
CA VAL A 273 20.19 -10.46 -16.40
C VAL A 273 21.53 -11.04 -15.94
N VAL A 274 22.65 -10.48 -16.42
CA VAL A 274 24.01 -10.86 -15.99
C VAL A 274 24.23 -10.53 -14.51
N GLU A 275 23.83 -9.34 -14.04
CA GLU A 275 23.97 -8.96 -12.62
C GLU A 275 23.11 -9.84 -11.70
N ARG A 276 21.91 -10.24 -12.15
CA ARG A 276 21.06 -11.22 -11.43
C ARG A 276 21.75 -12.58 -11.33
N ALA A 277 22.33 -13.07 -12.43
CA ALA A 277 23.06 -14.34 -12.45
C ALA A 277 24.28 -14.32 -11.50
N ARG A 278 25.08 -13.25 -11.51
CA ARG A 278 26.22 -13.08 -10.57
C ARG A 278 25.76 -13.14 -9.11
N ARG A 279 24.73 -12.36 -8.74
CA ARG A 279 24.19 -12.35 -7.37
C ARG A 279 23.67 -13.72 -6.93
N LEU A 280 23.11 -14.50 -7.86
CA LEU A 280 22.63 -15.84 -7.56
C LEU A 280 23.79 -16.81 -7.29
N LEU A 281 24.86 -16.77 -8.10
CA LEU A 281 26.04 -17.60 -7.88
C LEU A 281 26.78 -17.22 -6.59
N GLU A 282 26.89 -15.92 -6.27
CA GLU A 282 27.43 -15.45 -4.99
C GLU A 282 26.63 -15.98 -3.78
N ARG A 283 25.32 -16.16 -3.92
CA ARG A 283 24.47 -16.80 -2.89
C ARG A 283 24.70 -18.30 -2.83
N ALA A 284 24.81 -18.97 -3.98
CA ALA A 284 25.06 -20.41 -4.04
C ALA A 284 26.44 -20.79 -3.46
N GLU A 285 27.48 -19.99 -3.74
CA GLU A 285 28.81 -20.18 -3.16
C GLU A 285 28.79 -20.05 -1.63
N ARG A 286 28.03 -19.07 -1.10
CA ARG A 286 27.88 -18.90 0.35
C ARG A 286 27.13 -20.07 0.99
N ALA A 287 26.03 -20.51 0.37
CA ALA A 287 25.31 -21.71 0.81
C ALA A 287 26.20 -22.97 0.78
N GLY A 288 27.09 -23.08 -0.22
CA GLY A 288 28.06 -24.18 -0.32
C GLY A 288 29.19 -24.13 0.72
N ARG A 289 29.66 -22.94 1.11
CA ARG A 289 30.69 -22.78 2.16
C ARG A 289 30.18 -23.15 3.55
N GLY A 290 28.89 -22.96 3.84
CA GLY A 290 28.24 -23.43 5.07
C GLY A 290 27.92 -24.93 5.10
N GLY A 291 27.99 -25.61 3.95
CA GLY A 291 27.65 -27.04 3.80
C GLY A 291 28.85 -27.99 3.72
N GLY A 292 30.08 -27.52 3.97
CA GLY A 292 31.29 -28.33 3.92
C GLY A 292 31.33 -29.40 5.00
N THR A 293 30.85 -30.61 4.67
CA THR A 293 31.13 -31.91 5.32
C THR A 293 31.54 -31.87 6.80
N GLY A 294 30.69 -31.33 7.66
CA GLY A 294 30.61 -31.78 9.04
C GLY A 294 30.00 -33.18 8.98
N ASN A 295 30.85 -34.21 8.96
CA ASN A 295 30.46 -35.60 9.12
C ASN A 295 29.39 -35.66 10.22
N ALA A 296 28.18 -36.12 9.87
CA ALA A 296 27.15 -36.51 10.82
C ALA A 296 27.61 -37.80 11.53
N GLY A 297 28.78 -37.73 12.18
CA GLY A 297 29.24 -38.71 13.13
C GLY A 297 28.46 -38.48 14.41
N SER A 298 27.45 -39.33 14.62
CA SER A 298 26.81 -39.63 15.90
C SER A 298 27.11 -38.62 17.02
N ILE A 299 26.36 -37.53 17.06
CA ILE A 299 26.19 -36.81 18.33
C ILE A 299 25.39 -37.79 19.19
N GLY A 300 26.11 -38.48 20.08
CA GLY A 300 25.54 -39.40 21.05
C GLY A 300 24.38 -38.73 21.79
N SER A 301 23.38 -39.54 22.10
CA SER A 301 22.21 -39.21 22.90
C SER A 301 22.61 -38.62 24.26
N ALA A 302 22.87 -37.32 24.30
CA ALA A 302 22.88 -36.51 25.50
C ALA A 302 21.63 -35.64 25.43
N GLY A 303 20.67 -35.94 26.31
CA GLY A 303 19.28 -35.52 26.25
C GLY A 303 19.06 -34.09 25.74
N SER A 304 18.26 -33.99 24.68
CA SER A 304 17.62 -32.76 24.27
C SER A 304 16.87 -32.18 25.48
N PRO A 305 17.15 -30.93 25.91
CA PRO A 305 16.35 -30.32 26.95
C PRO A 305 14.93 -30.11 26.43
N GLU A 306 13.94 -30.27 27.31
CA GLU A 306 12.54 -30.07 26.96
C GLU A 306 12.32 -28.68 26.33
N PRO A 307 11.50 -28.59 25.28
CA PRO A 307 11.39 -27.40 24.44
C PRO A 307 10.69 -26.19 25.12
N ALA A 308 10.45 -26.24 26.43
CA ALA A 308 9.95 -25.11 27.23
C ALA A 308 11.08 -24.17 27.71
N ASP A 309 12.34 -24.62 27.67
CA ASP A 309 13.45 -23.89 28.28
C ASP A 309 14.10 -22.84 27.36
N TRP A 310 14.02 -22.97 26.03
CA TRP A 310 14.80 -22.13 25.11
C TRP A 310 14.32 -20.66 25.04
N ALA A 311 13.01 -20.44 25.05
CA ALA A 311 12.42 -19.10 25.02
C ALA A 311 12.14 -18.60 26.45
N GLY A 312 12.67 -17.42 26.81
CA GLY A 312 12.23 -16.71 28.01
C GLY A 312 10.71 -16.52 27.95
N ARG A 313 10.00 -16.81 29.05
CA ARG A 313 8.54 -16.66 29.16
C ARG A 313 8.12 -15.24 28.74
N ARG A 314 7.28 -15.11 27.70
CA ARG A 314 6.49 -13.88 27.45
C ARG A 314 5.11 -14.01 28.08
N VAL A 315 4.70 -12.96 28.79
CA VAL A 315 3.42 -12.78 29.48
C VAL A 315 2.44 -12.09 28.52
N GLY A 316 1.20 -12.57 28.43
CA GLY A 316 0.07 -11.83 27.84
C GLY A 316 -0.70 -12.57 26.75
N GLY A 317 -1.41 -13.64 27.10
CA GLY A 317 -2.46 -14.23 26.25
C GLY A 317 -3.80 -14.21 26.98
N ALA A 318 -4.83 -13.64 26.37
CA ALA A 318 -6.24 -13.78 26.78
C ALA A 318 -6.97 -14.75 25.82
N PRO A 319 -8.05 -15.42 26.25
CA PRO A 319 -8.18 -16.85 26.03
C PRO A 319 -9.15 -17.27 24.91
N GLY A 320 -8.84 -18.43 24.32
CA GLY A 320 -9.75 -19.57 24.19
C GLY A 320 -10.94 -19.47 23.22
N GLY A 321 -10.79 -20.09 22.05
CA GLY A 321 -11.90 -20.44 21.15
C GLY A 321 -11.64 -21.79 20.45
N SER A 322 -12.47 -22.78 20.80
CA SER A 322 -12.51 -24.20 20.43
C SER A 322 -12.06 -24.63 19.02
N ALA A 323 -11.41 -25.79 18.99
CA ALA A 323 -11.14 -26.61 17.81
C ALA A 323 -12.41 -27.09 17.09
N ALA A 324 -12.34 -27.18 15.75
CA ALA A 324 -13.01 -28.20 14.93
C ALA A 324 -12.45 -28.16 13.49
N GLY A 325 -12.15 -29.34 12.92
CA GLY A 325 -12.11 -29.56 11.47
C GLY A 325 -10.73 -29.83 10.88
N ALA A 326 -10.33 -31.11 10.86
CA ALA A 326 -9.31 -31.60 9.94
C ALA A 326 -9.82 -31.52 8.50
N GLU A 327 -9.08 -30.89 7.59
CA GLU A 327 -9.33 -31.02 6.15
C GLU A 327 -8.04 -30.74 5.35
N GLY A 328 -7.53 -31.83 4.74
CA GLY A 328 -6.99 -31.86 3.38
C GLY A 328 -5.78 -30.98 3.03
N ASP A 329 -4.64 -31.65 2.87
CA ASP A 329 -3.53 -31.29 1.99
C ASP A 329 -4.03 -30.66 0.67
N ARG A 330 -3.74 -29.38 0.43
CA ARG A 330 -4.05 -28.68 -0.83
C ARG A 330 -2.79 -28.59 -1.69
N PRO A 331 -2.87 -28.94 -2.99
CA PRO A 331 -1.72 -28.89 -3.88
C PRO A 331 -1.25 -27.44 -4.12
N ARG A 332 0.07 -27.28 -4.24
CA ARG A 332 0.79 -26.05 -4.59
C ARG A 332 0.16 -25.41 -5.85
N GLY A 333 -0.34 -24.19 -5.76
CA GLY A 333 -0.93 -23.48 -6.91
C GLY A 333 0.14 -23.00 -7.90
N GLU A 334 -0.06 -23.29 -9.19
CA GLU A 334 0.66 -22.66 -10.30
C GLU A 334 0.47 -21.12 -10.28
N PRO A 335 1.43 -20.35 -10.82
CA PRO A 335 1.32 -18.89 -10.86
C PRO A 335 0.10 -18.46 -11.67
N VAL A 336 -0.76 -17.62 -11.08
CA VAL A 336 -1.95 -17.07 -11.71
C VAL A 336 -1.57 -16.25 -12.95
N ASP A 337 -1.96 -16.73 -14.13
CA ASP A 337 -1.74 -16.05 -15.41
C ASP A 337 -2.64 -14.80 -15.54
N ILE A 338 -2.08 -13.71 -16.09
CA ILE A 338 -2.83 -12.50 -16.45
C ILE A 338 -3.99 -12.80 -17.40
N ALA A 339 -3.88 -13.83 -18.24
CA ALA A 339 -4.95 -14.32 -19.10
C ALA A 339 -6.15 -14.86 -18.29
N HIS A 340 -5.91 -15.56 -17.17
CA HIS A 340 -6.96 -16.05 -16.28
C HIS A 340 -7.69 -14.89 -15.58
N LEU A 341 -6.95 -13.83 -15.22
CA LEU A 341 -7.53 -12.61 -14.66
C LEU A 341 -8.41 -11.86 -15.67
N ARG A 342 -7.99 -11.78 -16.94
CA ARG A 342 -8.79 -11.19 -18.03
C ARG A 342 -10.08 -11.98 -18.27
N ASP A 343 -9.99 -13.31 -18.28
CA ASP A 343 -11.16 -14.20 -18.40
C ASP A 343 -12.14 -14.00 -17.23
N PHE A 344 -11.62 -13.84 -16.01
CA PHE A 344 -12.42 -13.60 -14.82
C PHE A 344 -13.20 -12.28 -14.87
N ILE A 345 -12.52 -11.20 -15.22
CA ILE A 345 -13.15 -9.88 -15.40
C ILE A 345 -14.25 -9.98 -16.46
N ALA A 346 -13.97 -10.61 -17.60
CA ALA A 346 -14.93 -10.74 -18.70
C ALA A 346 -16.17 -11.56 -18.30
N VAL A 347 -16.01 -12.61 -17.49
CA VAL A 347 -17.12 -13.44 -16.97
C VAL A 347 -18.02 -12.65 -16.02
N ILE A 348 -17.44 -11.85 -15.11
CA ILE A 348 -18.18 -11.00 -14.18
C ILE A 348 -18.90 -9.87 -14.92
N ASP A 349 -18.19 -9.12 -15.77
CA ASP A 349 -18.76 -8.00 -16.56
C ASP A 349 -19.92 -8.46 -17.45
N SER A 350 -19.79 -9.65 -18.02
CA SER A 350 -20.79 -10.21 -18.92
C SER A 350 -21.91 -10.95 -18.18
N GLY A 351 -21.79 -11.18 -16.87
CA GLY A 351 -22.72 -12.00 -16.07
C GLY A 351 -23.03 -13.38 -16.67
N SER A 352 -22.20 -13.89 -17.59
CA SER A 352 -22.46 -15.06 -18.42
C SER A 352 -21.16 -15.56 -19.07
N PHE A 353 -20.88 -16.85 -18.91
CA PHE A 353 -19.74 -17.51 -19.56
C PHE A 353 -19.85 -17.52 -21.08
N THR A 354 -21.05 -17.71 -21.63
CA THR A 354 -21.27 -17.73 -23.09
C THR A 354 -21.02 -16.35 -23.70
N ARG A 355 -21.49 -15.27 -23.05
CA ARG A 355 -21.22 -13.90 -23.52
C ARG A 355 -19.75 -13.51 -23.35
N ALA A 356 -19.12 -13.90 -22.24
CA ALA A 356 -17.71 -13.66 -22.00
C ALA A 356 -16.83 -14.35 -23.06
N ALA A 357 -17.12 -15.61 -23.39
CA ALA A 357 -16.39 -16.36 -24.41
C ALA A 357 -16.51 -15.74 -25.81
N ALA A 358 -17.71 -15.27 -26.17
CA ALA A 358 -17.91 -14.52 -27.42
C ALA A 358 -17.08 -13.21 -27.46
N ARG A 359 -17.01 -12.47 -26.33
CA ARG A 359 -16.22 -11.24 -26.21
C ARG A 359 -14.71 -11.47 -26.28
N LEU A 360 -14.25 -12.63 -25.80
CA LEU A 360 -12.85 -13.02 -25.75
C LEU A 360 -12.40 -13.82 -27.00
N PHE A 361 -13.28 -14.05 -27.96
CA PHE A 361 -13.04 -14.84 -29.18
C PHE A 361 -12.54 -16.27 -28.90
N VAL A 362 -13.07 -16.91 -27.85
CA VAL A 362 -12.75 -18.29 -27.48
C VAL A 362 -14.01 -19.12 -27.25
N SER A 363 -13.86 -20.44 -27.10
CA SER A 363 -15.00 -21.32 -26.80
C SER A 363 -15.45 -21.17 -25.34
N GLN A 364 -16.75 -21.34 -25.08
CA GLN A 364 -17.29 -21.29 -23.71
C GLN A 364 -16.68 -22.34 -22.77
N PRO A 365 -16.40 -23.59 -23.20
CA PRO A 365 -15.68 -24.55 -22.37
C PRO A 365 -14.28 -24.06 -21.96
N ALA A 366 -13.55 -23.35 -22.83
CA ALA A 366 -12.22 -22.84 -22.53
C ALA A 366 -12.23 -21.78 -21.41
N VAL A 367 -13.15 -20.81 -21.48
CA VAL A 367 -13.34 -19.80 -20.41
C VAL A 367 -13.78 -20.47 -19.11
N SER A 368 -14.67 -21.47 -19.17
CA SER A 368 -15.09 -22.19 -17.97
C SER A 368 -13.95 -23.00 -17.35
N GLN A 369 -13.08 -23.62 -18.14
CA GLN A 369 -11.95 -24.39 -17.65
C GLN A 369 -10.90 -23.49 -16.99
N ARG A 370 -10.53 -22.38 -17.64
CA ARG A 370 -9.60 -21.39 -17.07
C ARG A 370 -10.15 -20.71 -15.82
N MET A 371 -11.48 -20.56 -15.71
CA MET A 371 -12.11 -20.10 -14.47
C MET A 371 -12.00 -21.10 -13.33
N THR A 372 -12.27 -22.38 -13.61
CA THR A 372 -12.13 -23.45 -12.62
C THR A 372 -10.67 -23.58 -12.18
N GLN A 373 -9.73 -23.41 -13.11
CA GLN A 373 -8.30 -23.42 -12.82
C GLN A 373 -7.90 -22.26 -11.90
N LEU A 374 -8.36 -21.04 -12.20
CA LEU A 374 -8.16 -19.87 -11.33
C LEU A 374 -8.77 -20.06 -9.92
N GLU A 375 -9.97 -20.61 -9.82
CA GLU A 375 -10.60 -20.93 -8.52
C GLU A 375 -9.80 -22.00 -7.75
N SER A 376 -9.23 -22.97 -8.47
CA SER A 376 -8.40 -24.05 -7.90
C SER A 376 -7.05 -23.52 -7.40
N GLU A 377 -6.39 -22.67 -8.19
CA GLU A 377 -5.11 -22.04 -7.85
C GLU A 377 -5.23 -21.15 -6.60
N LEU A 378 -6.32 -20.37 -6.53
CA LEU A 378 -6.60 -19.51 -5.38
C LEU A 378 -7.26 -20.25 -4.21
N GLY A 379 -7.63 -21.52 -4.40
CA GLY A 379 -8.27 -22.36 -3.39
C GLY A 379 -9.60 -21.83 -2.88
N VAL A 380 -10.26 -20.95 -3.63
CA VAL A 380 -11.53 -20.31 -3.27
C VAL A 380 -12.43 -20.17 -4.50
N ARG A 381 -13.74 -20.32 -4.30
CA ARG A 381 -14.74 -20.06 -5.34
C ARG A 381 -14.85 -18.56 -5.57
N LEU A 382 -14.77 -18.13 -6.81
CA LEU A 382 -14.82 -16.73 -7.22
C LEU A 382 -16.17 -16.37 -7.82
N VAL A 383 -16.90 -17.34 -8.36
CA VAL A 383 -18.21 -17.12 -8.98
C VAL A 383 -19.28 -18.11 -8.51
N GLU A 384 -20.49 -17.60 -8.36
CA GLU A 384 -21.72 -18.38 -8.16
C GLU A 384 -22.53 -18.41 -9.45
N ARG A 385 -23.01 -19.61 -9.81
CA ARG A 385 -23.86 -19.84 -10.99
C ARG A 385 -25.30 -20.04 -10.52
N GLY A 386 -26.22 -19.23 -11.04
CA GLY A 386 -27.64 -19.36 -10.73
C GLY A 386 -28.56 -19.03 -11.90
N PRO A 387 -29.88 -19.14 -11.72
CA PRO A 387 -30.87 -18.85 -12.77
C PRO A 387 -30.87 -17.39 -13.26
N ARG A 388 -30.19 -16.48 -12.55
CA ARG A 388 -29.99 -15.07 -12.91
C ARG A 388 -28.64 -14.78 -13.57
N GLY A 389 -27.85 -15.80 -13.90
CA GLY A 389 -26.53 -15.66 -14.51
C GLY A 389 -25.40 -15.91 -13.52
N VAL A 390 -24.25 -15.30 -13.79
CA VAL A 390 -23.02 -15.44 -13.01
C VAL A 390 -22.83 -14.21 -12.12
N VAL A 391 -22.61 -14.43 -10.82
CA VAL A 391 -22.34 -13.35 -9.85
C VAL A 391 -21.06 -13.66 -9.05
N PRO A 392 -20.26 -12.65 -8.65
CA PRO A 392 -19.04 -12.88 -7.89
C PRO A 392 -19.34 -13.24 -6.43
N THR A 393 -18.54 -14.13 -5.84
CA THR A 393 -18.50 -14.39 -4.38
C THR A 393 -17.85 -13.20 -3.65
N PRO A 394 -17.83 -13.14 -2.29
CA PRO A 394 -17.04 -12.14 -1.57
C PRO A 394 -15.56 -12.12 -1.96
N ALA A 395 -14.93 -13.30 -2.08
CA ALA A 395 -13.56 -13.45 -2.56
C ALA A 395 -13.42 -13.03 -4.03
N GLY A 396 -14.41 -13.37 -4.87
CA GLY A 396 -14.48 -12.92 -6.26
C GLY A 396 -14.60 -11.41 -6.39
N ARG A 397 -15.33 -10.72 -5.50
CA ARG A 397 -15.40 -9.25 -5.49
C ARG A 397 -14.07 -8.61 -5.13
N ALA A 398 -13.36 -9.16 -4.14
CA ALA A 398 -12.02 -8.71 -3.76
C ALA A 398 -11.04 -8.90 -4.92
N LEU A 399 -10.98 -10.11 -5.50
CA LEU A 399 -10.13 -10.40 -6.65
C LEU A 399 -10.52 -9.55 -7.86
N TYR A 400 -11.80 -9.29 -8.12
CA TYR A 400 -12.24 -8.53 -9.29
C TYR A 400 -11.71 -7.10 -9.24
N ARG A 401 -11.72 -6.48 -8.06
CA ARG A 401 -11.13 -5.16 -7.83
C ARG A 401 -9.61 -5.15 -8.11
N ASP A 402 -8.89 -6.14 -7.58
CA ASP A 402 -7.42 -6.20 -7.62
C ASP A 402 -6.91 -6.66 -9.01
N ALA A 403 -7.58 -7.64 -9.61
CA ALA A 403 -7.33 -8.14 -10.97
C ALA A 403 -7.52 -7.05 -12.03
N GLN A 404 -8.54 -6.21 -11.87
CA GLN A 404 -8.73 -5.04 -12.74
C GLN A 404 -7.51 -4.11 -12.69
N HIS A 405 -6.88 -3.94 -11.53
CA HIS A 405 -5.68 -3.11 -11.35
C HIS A 405 -4.46 -3.70 -12.06
N LEU A 406 -4.19 -4.99 -11.84
CA LEU A 406 -3.06 -5.70 -12.44
C LEU A 406 -3.15 -5.75 -13.97
N VAL A 407 -4.32 -6.07 -14.53
CA VAL A 407 -4.52 -6.12 -15.99
C VAL A 407 -4.26 -4.76 -16.62
N ARG A 408 -4.73 -3.66 -16.01
CA ARG A 408 -4.43 -2.31 -16.52
C ARG A 408 -2.96 -1.95 -16.42
N GLN A 409 -2.29 -2.30 -15.32
CA GLN A 409 -0.85 -2.06 -15.18
C GLN A 409 -0.05 -2.82 -16.25
N PHE A 410 -0.43 -4.06 -16.55
CA PHE A 410 0.21 -4.86 -17.58
C PHE A 410 -0.05 -4.29 -19.00
N ASP A 411 -1.28 -3.88 -19.29
CA ASP A 411 -1.62 -3.21 -20.55
C ASP A 411 -0.82 -1.90 -20.71
N ARG A 412 -0.63 -1.14 -19.62
CA ARG A 412 0.18 0.10 -19.57
C ARG A 412 1.65 -0.15 -19.89
N ILE A 413 2.28 -1.16 -19.26
CA ILE A 413 3.69 -1.52 -19.51
C ILE A 413 3.91 -1.88 -20.98
N THR A 414 2.98 -2.63 -21.56
CA THR A 414 3.05 -3.07 -22.96
C THR A 414 2.94 -1.89 -23.94
N GLN A 415 2.14 -0.87 -23.59
CA GLN A 415 1.98 0.35 -24.40
C GLN A 415 3.19 1.30 -24.27
N ASP A 416 3.76 1.44 -23.07
CA ASP A 416 4.88 2.35 -22.80
C ASP A 416 6.15 1.93 -23.57
N VAL A 417 6.39 0.62 -23.75
CA VAL A 417 7.54 0.06 -24.50
C VAL A 417 7.46 0.34 -26.01
N GLY A 418 6.27 0.65 -26.55
CA GLY A 418 6.03 0.84 -27.97
C GLY A 418 5.99 2.30 -28.47
N SER A 419 6.28 3.30 -27.63
CA SER A 419 6.06 4.72 -27.95
C SER A 419 7.33 5.50 -28.30
N ASP A 420 7.30 6.24 -29.42
CA ASP A 420 8.39 7.12 -29.89
C ASP A 420 8.51 8.38 -29.01
N ARG A 421 9.75 8.74 -28.63
CA ARG A 421 10.13 9.79 -27.66
C ARG A 421 9.73 11.26 -27.97
N HIS A 422 8.95 11.53 -29.01
CA HIS A 422 8.63 12.91 -29.45
C HIS A 422 7.14 13.26 -29.54
N THR A 423 6.24 12.37 -29.15
CA THR A 423 4.79 12.68 -29.14
C THR A 423 4.19 12.29 -27.80
N ILE A 424 3.46 13.18 -27.14
CA ILE A 424 2.72 12.83 -25.92
C ILE A 424 1.58 11.87 -26.30
N GLN A 425 1.67 10.63 -25.83
CA GLN A 425 0.75 9.53 -26.14
C GLN A 425 0.41 8.72 -24.88
N GLY A 426 -0.69 7.96 -24.92
CA GLY A 426 -1.07 7.03 -23.85
C GLY A 426 -2.47 7.25 -23.27
N ALA A 427 -2.94 6.32 -22.45
CA ALA A 427 -4.26 6.40 -21.81
C ALA A 427 -4.22 7.25 -20.53
N VAL A 428 -5.23 8.11 -20.33
CA VAL A 428 -5.39 8.92 -19.11
C VAL A 428 -6.81 8.76 -18.58
N ALA A 429 -6.93 8.17 -17.39
CA ALA A 429 -8.19 7.98 -16.67
C ALA A 429 -8.51 9.17 -15.76
N VAL A 430 -9.64 9.83 -16.01
CA VAL A 430 -10.10 11.03 -15.29
C VAL A 430 -11.44 10.75 -14.63
N GLY A 431 -11.50 10.91 -13.31
CA GLY A 431 -12.75 10.87 -12.55
C GLY A 431 -13.39 12.25 -12.47
N LEU A 432 -14.66 12.36 -12.88
CA LEU A 432 -15.41 13.61 -12.85
C LEU A 432 -16.73 13.42 -12.07
N PRO A 433 -17.00 14.22 -11.03
CA PRO A 433 -18.28 14.22 -10.38
C PRO A 433 -19.38 14.54 -11.40
N THR A 434 -20.55 13.91 -11.31
CA THR A 434 -21.64 14.09 -12.29
C THR A 434 -21.90 15.55 -12.67
N THR A 435 -21.93 16.45 -11.69
CA THR A 435 -22.17 17.89 -11.90
C THR A 435 -21.05 18.60 -12.67
N VAL A 436 -19.83 18.09 -12.57
CA VAL A 436 -18.63 18.56 -13.29
C VAL A 436 -18.58 17.96 -14.69
N ALA A 437 -18.89 16.66 -14.80
CA ALA A 437 -18.79 15.90 -16.05
C ALA A 437 -19.66 16.49 -17.17
N VAL A 438 -20.86 16.97 -16.85
CA VAL A 438 -21.80 17.57 -17.81
C VAL A 438 -21.16 18.70 -18.63
N TYR A 439 -20.29 19.51 -18.01
CA TYR A 439 -19.64 20.65 -18.66
C TYR A 439 -18.22 20.32 -19.11
N LEU A 440 -17.42 19.75 -18.21
CA LEU A 440 -15.98 19.56 -18.44
C LEU A 440 -15.69 18.40 -19.39
N ALA A 441 -16.43 17.28 -19.32
CA ALA A 441 -16.14 16.10 -20.14
C ALA A 441 -16.14 16.37 -21.67
N PRO A 442 -17.19 16.98 -22.26
CA PRO A 442 -17.21 17.22 -23.71
C PRO A 442 -16.16 18.24 -24.16
N ALA A 443 -15.92 19.27 -23.34
CA ALA A 443 -14.95 20.32 -23.63
C ALA A 443 -13.51 19.79 -23.52
N LEU A 444 -13.20 19.03 -22.47
CA LEU A 444 -11.91 18.36 -22.26
C LEU A 444 -11.64 17.34 -23.37
N PHE A 445 -12.63 16.52 -23.74
CA PHE A 445 -12.48 15.59 -24.86
C PHE A 445 -12.10 16.31 -26.16
N THR A 446 -12.79 17.42 -26.47
CA THR A 446 -12.51 18.22 -27.66
C THR A 446 -11.12 18.86 -27.60
N TRP A 447 -10.75 19.41 -26.45
CA TRP A 447 -9.45 20.03 -26.22
C TRP A 447 -8.31 19.01 -26.34
N THR A 448 -8.42 17.84 -25.69
CA THR A 448 -7.41 16.78 -25.73
C THR A 448 -7.23 16.26 -27.14
N LYS A 449 -8.32 16.01 -27.88
CA LYS A 449 -8.23 15.54 -29.28
C LYS A 449 -7.50 16.53 -30.20
N ARG A 450 -7.59 17.83 -29.92
CA ARG A 450 -6.94 18.89 -30.71
C ARG A 450 -5.46 19.05 -30.35
N HIS A 451 -5.14 19.11 -29.05
CA HIS A 451 -3.78 19.40 -28.58
C HIS A 451 -2.91 18.14 -28.45
N TYR A 452 -3.51 17.00 -28.11
CA TYR A 452 -2.82 15.74 -27.85
C TYR A 452 -3.58 14.55 -28.47
N PRO A 453 -3.61 14.43 -29.81
CA PRO A 453 -4.39 13.39 -30.50
C PRO A 453 -3.95 11.96 -30.18
N GLY A 454 -2.74 11.77 -29.66
CA GLY A 454 -2.24 10.47 -29.20
C GLY A 454 -2.66 10.08 -27.77
N VAL A 455 -3.36 10.95 -27.05
CA VAL A 455 -3.87 10.67 -25.71
C VAL A 455 -5.26 10.03 -25.80
N HIS A 456 -5.39 8.85 -25.20
CA HIS A 456 -6.66 8.15 -25.06
C HIS A 456 -7.32 8.51 -23.72
N LEU A 457 -8.26 9.47 -23.76
CA LEU A 457 -8.95 9.93 -22.56
C LEU A 457 -10.04 8.94 -22.12
N GLN A 458 -9.95 8.42 -20.89
CA GLN A 458 -10.95 7.57 -20.25
C GLN A 458 -11.67 8.38 -19.16
N ILE A 459 -12.96 8.66 -19.34
CA ILE A 459 -13.73 9.49 -18.40
C ILE A 459 -14.62 8.60 -17.54
N PHE A 460 -14.48 8.73 -16.21
CA PHE A 460 -15.28 8.02 -15.21
C PHE A 460 -16.18 9.01 -14.49
N GLU A 461 -17.48 8.89 -14.71
CA GLU A 461 -18.49 9.72 -14.05
C GLU A 461 -19.08 8.98 -12.84
N SER A 462 -19.07 9.61 -11.66
CA SER A 462 -19.74 9.08 -10.47
C SER A 462 -19.93 10.15 -9.39
N MET A 463 -20.35 9.76 -8.18
CA MET A 463 -20.33 10.62 -7.01
C MET A 463 -18.91 10.85 -6.50
N SER A 464 -18.63 12.05 -5.99
CA SER A 464 -17.27 12.47 -5.62
C SER A 464 -16.58 11.57 -4.59
N GLY A 465 -17.34 10.98 -3.64
CA GLY A 465 -16.79 10.04 -2.67
C GLY A 465 -16.25 8.76 -3.31
N TYR A 466 -17.00 8.17 -4.25
CA TYR A 466 -16.54 6.98 -4.97
C TYR A 466 -15.38 7.30 -5.92
N ILE A 467 -15.39 8.47 -6.55
CA ILE A 467 -14.27 8.95 -7.38
C ILE A 467 -12.99 9.09 -6.54
N GLN A 468 -13.10 9.59 -5.31
CA GLN A 468 -11.96 9.71 -4.40
C GLN A 468 -11.38 8.34 -4.04
N GLU A 469 -12.24 7.34 -3.76
CA GLU A 469 -11.82 5.96 -3.54
C GLU A 469 -11.07 5.40 -4.77
N LEU A 470 -11.62 5.60 -5.97
CA LEU A 470 -11.00 5.17 -7.22
C LEU A 470 -9.65 5.85 -7.50
N LEU A 471 -9.52 7.14 -7.19
CA LEU A 471 -8.24 7.84 -7.29
C LEU A 471 -7.21 7.23 -6.32
N HIS A 472 -7.59 7.02 -5.06
CA HIS A 472 -6.70 6.49 -4.03
C HIS A 472 -6.18 5.08 -4.35
N VAL A 473 -7.02 4.21 -4.91
CA VAL A 473 -6.64 2.83 -5.32
C VAL A 473 -5.99 2.77 -6.72
N GLY A 474 -5.60 3.92 -7.29
CA GLY A 474 -4.90 4.00 -8.58
C GLY A 474 -5.73 3.55 -9.79
N ARG A 475 -7.06 3.62 -9.69
CA ARG A 475 -8.00 3.36 -10.80
C ARG A 475 -8.13 4.54 -11.74
N LEU A 476 -7.87 5.73 -11.24
CA LEU A 476 -7.89 6.99 -11.96
C LEU A 476 -6.49 7.61 -11.86
N ASP A 477 -6.08 8.30 -12.91
CA ASP A 477 -4.82 9.05 -12.95
C ASP A 477 -5.05 10.49 -12.44
N LEU A 478 -6.25 11.04 -12.70
CA LEU A 478 -6.72 12.34 -12.23
C LEU A 478 -8.14 12.22 -11.68
N ALA A 479 -8.49 13.05 -10.70
CA ALA A 479 -9.88 13.25 -10.33
C ALA A 479 -10.20 14.70 -10.00
N VAL A 480 -11.38 15.16 -10.41
CA VAL A 480 -11.95 16.40 -9.89
C VAL A 480 -12.72 16.06 -8.61
N LEU A 481 -12.39 16.73 -7.51
CA LEU A 481 -12.98 16.45 -6.20
C LEU A 481 -13.50 17.74 -5.55
N PHE A 482 -14.45 17.57 -4.63
CA PHE A 482 -15.04 18.67 -3.88
C PHE A 482 -14.35 18.83 -2.52
N ARG A 483 -14.21 20.08 -2.08
CA ARG A 483 -13.55 20.51 -0.83
C ARG A 483 -14.46 21.49 -0.11
N ALA A 484 -14.36 21.48 1.23
CA ALA A 484 -15.12 22.40 2.07
C ALA A 484 -14.46 23.79 2.19
N ASP A 485 -13.20 23.90 1.80
CA ASP A 485 -12.38 25.12 1.83
C ASP A 485 -11.53 25.24 0.56
N ASP A 486 -10.97 26.42 0.34
CA ASP A 486 -10.03 26.76 -0.74
C ASP A 486 -8.56 26.50 -0.37
N ALA A 487 -8.30 25.92 0.80
CA ALA A 487 -6.95 25.72 1.29
C ALA A 487 -6.15 24.81 0.34
N PRO A 488 -5.03 25.28 -0.24
CA PRO A 488 -4.26 24.49 -1.20
C PRO A 488 -3.64 23.28 -0.51
N ARG A 489 -3.85 22.09 -1.10
CA ARG A 489 -3.25 20.82 -0.67
C ARG A 489 -2.18 20.39 -1.68
N ALA A 490 -1.16 19.66 -1.23
CA ALA A 490 -0.13 19.14 -2.11
C ALA A 490 -0.75 18.28 -3.23
N GLY A 491 -0.36 18.54 -4.49
CA GLY A 491 -0.89 17.83 -5.66
C GLY A 491 -2.27 18.31 -6.16
N GLU A 492 -2.93 19.23 -5.46
CA GLU A 492 -4.23 19.78 -5.86
C GLU A 492 -4.08 21.12 -6.58
N THR A 493 -4.91 21.37 -7.58
CA THR A 493 -5.13 22.71 -8.15
C THR A 493 -6.60 23.06 -8.03
N VAL A 494 -6.90 24.13 -7.28
CA VAL A 494 -8.26 24.66 -7.14
C VAL A 494 -8.70 25.25 -8.48
N LEU A 495 -9.90 24.87 -8.92
CA LEU A 495 -10.47 25.28 -10.21
C LEU A 495 -11.47 26.43 -10.02
N TYR A 496 -12.43 26.24 -9.12
CA TYR A 496 -13.50 27.21 -8.84
C TYR A 496 -14.20 26.89 -7.52
N ALA A 497 -15.03 27.82 -7.06
CA ALA A 497 -16.04 27.62 -6.04
C ALA A 497 -17.45 27.70 -6.65
N GLU A 498 -18.44 27.06 -6.04
CA GLU A 498 -19.84 27.20 -6.43
C GLU A 498 -20.77 27.16 -5.22
N GLU A 499 -21.90 27.86 -5.34
CA GLU A 499 -22.96 27.93 -4.33
C GLU A 499 -23.95 26.78 -4.46
N LEU A 500 -24.57 26.41 -3.33
CA LEU A 500 -25.65 25.44 -3.26
C LEU A 500 -27.03 26.09 -3.10
N TYR A 501 -28.01 25.53 -3.79
CA TYR A 501 -29.39 26.02 -3.90
C TYR A 501 -30.37 24.97 -3.42
N LEU A 502 -31.47 25.41 -2.84
CA LEU A 502 -32.62 24.58 -2.53
C LEU A 502 -33.51 24.47 -3.78
N VAL A 503 -33.88 23.25 -4.15
CA VAL A 503 -34.63 22.96 -5.37
C VAL A 503 -35.76 22.00 -5.05
N GLY A 504 -36.96 22.29 -5.52
CA GLY A 504 -38.10 21.41 -5.31
C GLY A 504 -39.39 21.99 -5.85
N ARG A 505 -40.41 21.15 -5.98
CA ARG A 505 -41.75 21.57 -6.35
C ARG A 505 -42.58 21.79 -5.10
N ARG A 506 -43.19 22.98 -4.99
CA ARG A 506 -44.18 23.24 -3.94
C ARG A 506 -45.48 22.49 -4.25
N THR A 507 -45.81 21.53 -3.40
CA THR A 507 -47.08 20.80 -3.42
C THR A 507 -47.75 20.93 -2.05
N GLY A 508 -49.02 20.53 -1.94
CA GLY A 508 -49.69 20.46 -0.62
C GLY A 508 -49.17 19.33 0.29
N ALA A 509 -48.32 18.43 -0.21
CA ALA A 509 -47.83 17.25 0.50
C ALA A 509 -46.48 17.49 1.22
N CYS A 510 -45.68 18.46 0.76
CA CYS A 510 -44.40 18.80 1.34
C CYS A 510 -44.44 20.22 1.93
N PRO A 511 -43.94 20.45 3.17
CA PRO A 511 -43.86 21.78 3.75
C PRO A 511 -43.12 22.75 2.82
N ALA A 512 -43.61 23.99 2.73
CA ALA A 512 -42.91 25.04 2.01
C ALA A 512 -41.76 25.60 2.88
N PRO A 513 -40.63 26.02 2.29
CA PRO A 513 -39.57 26.69 3.01
C PRO A 513 -40.11 27.96 3.67
N ASP A 514 -39.85 28.13 4.96
CA ASP A 514 -40.20 29.34 5.70
C ASP A 514 -39.33 30.49 5.18
N ALA A 515 -39.92 31.34 4.35
CA ALA A 515 -39.30 32.63 4.02
C ALA A 515 -39.39 33.51 5.27
N ALA A 516 -38.24 33.81 5.89
CA ALA A 516 -38.20 34.91 6.84
C ALA A 516 -38.49 36.21 6.06
N ALA A 517 -39.75 36.65 6.12
CA ALA A 517 -40.25 37.99 5.79
C ALA A 517 -39.91 38.59 4.40
N ASP A 518 -40.71 38.27 3.38
CA ASP A 518 -41.05 39.28 2.38
C ASP A 518 -42.23 40.12 2.90
N ALA A 519 -41.91 41.32 3.35
CA ALA A 519 -42.86 42.40 3.37
C ALA A 519 -43.32 42.70 1.93
N ALA A 520 -44.62 42.59 1.72
CA ALA A 520 -45.41 43.25 0.69
C ALA A 520 -45.05 42.99 -0.79
N GLY A 521 -45.93 42.26 -1.47
CA GLY A 521 -46.14 42.46 -2.90
C GLY A 521 -46.54 41.18 -3.61
N GLY A 522 -47.81 41.09 -4.02
CA GLY A 522 -48.32 39.92 -4.71
C GLY A 522 -47.76 39.73 -6.11
N GLY A 523 -47.95 38.51 -6.62
CA GLY A 523 -48.12 38.30 -8.04
C GLY A 523 -47.10 37.38 -8.70
N ALA A 524 -47.66 36.38 -9.37
CA ALA A 524 -47.14 35.70 -10.54
C ALA A 524 -45.95 34.73 -10.37
N VAL A 525 -46.24 33.50 -10.77
CA VAL A 525 -45.36 32.58 -11.50
C VAL A 525 -44.41 33.40 -12.40
N GLY A 526 -43.17 33.57 -11.94
CA GLY A 526 -42.10 34.26 -12.65
C GLY A 526 -40.82 33.45 -12.51
N SER A 527 -40.16 33.20 -13.64
CA SER A 527 -38.95 32.40 -13.80
C SER A 527 -37.70 33.06 -13.17
N GLY A 528 -37.67 33.17 -11.84
CA GLY A 528 -36.56 33.74 -11.07
C GLY A 528 -36.08 32.82 -9.95
N VAL A 529 -34.80 32.95 -9.59
CA VAL A 529 -34.21 32.28 -8.41
C VAL A 529 -34.58 33.11 -7.18
N GLY A 530 -35.37 32.54 -6.26
CA GLY A 530 -35.69 33.19 -4.98
C GLY A 530 -34.57 33.03 -3.95
N GLU A 531 -34.73 33.59 -2.75
CA GLU A 531 -33.81 33.36 -1.62
C GLU A 531 -34.51 32.61 -0.48
N VAL A 532 -33.73 31.89 0.33
CA VAL A 532 -34.19 31.20 1.54
C VAL A 532 -33.06 31.19 2.58
N PRO A 533 -33.29 31.66 3.81
CA PRO A 533 -32.28 31.53 4.85
C PRO A 533 -32.10 30.06 5.22
N LEU A 534 -30.91 29.65 5.68
CA LEU A 534 -30.66 28.27 6.14
C LEU A 534 -31.69 27.81 7.20
N ALA A 535 -32.14 28.73 8.05
CA ALA A 535 -33.20 28.49 9.03
C ALA A 535 -34.53 28.04 8.40
N GLY A 536 -34.83 28.50 7.18
CA GLY A 536 -36.03 28.14 6.42
C GLY A 536 -36.03 26.71 5.88
N LEU A 537 -34.91 25.99 5.99
CA LEU A 537 -34.82 24.56 5.64
C LEU A 537 -35.17 23.63 6.81
N ARG A 538 -35.40 24.17 8.02
CA ARG A 538 -35.70 23.36 9.21
C ARG A 538 -37.02 22.62 9.04
N GLY A 539 -37.02 21.32 9.31
CA GLY A 539 -38.21 20.47 9.19
C GLY A 539 -38.64 20.15 7.76
N LEU A 540 -37.97 20.71 6.74
CA LEU A 540 -38.21 20.33 5.35
C LEU A 540 -37.65 18.92 5.11
N PRO A 541 -38.42 18.01 4.50
CA PRO A 541 -37.88 16.72 4.06
C PRO A 541 -36.86 16.96 2.95
N LEU A 542 -35.59 16.67 3.22
CA LEU A 542 -34.49 16.85 2.28
C LEU A 542 -34.07 15.51 1.66
N VAL A 543 -33.85 15.52 0.35
CA VAL A 543 -33.14 14.47 -0.38
C VAL A 543 -31.75 15.00 -0.73
N VAL A 544 -30.72 14.32 -0.21
CA VAL A 544 -29.32 14.74 -0.35
C VAL A 544 -28.44 13.52 -0.61
N PRO A 545 -27.19 13.71 -1.08
CA PRO A 545 -26.25 12.62 -1.17
C PRO A 545 -25.97 12.00 0.22
N GLY A 546 -25.53 10.75 0.23
CA GLY A 546 -25.18 10.04 1.46
C GLY A 546 -24.01 10.68 2.22
N ARG A 547 -23.75 10.17 3.43
CA ARG A 547 -22.76 10.71 4.40
C ARG A 547 -21.30 10.77 3.93
N ARG A 548 -20.95 10.13 2.80
CA ARG A 548 -19.61 10.19 2.22
C ARG A 548 -19.41 11.40 1.29
N SER A 549 -20.44 12.22 1.10
CA SER A 549 -20.43 13.35 0.18
C SER A 549 -20.06 14.65 0.89
N ASN A 550 -19.12 15.40 0.30
CA ASN A 550 -18.76 16.74 0.76
C ASN A 550 -19.97 17.68 0.87
N LEU A 551 -20.98 17.56 -0.01
CA LEU A 551 -22.21 18.35 0.08
C LEU A 551 -22.96 18.06 1.37
N ARG A 552 -23.09 16.77 1.73
CA ARG A 552 -23.74 16.36 2.97
C ARG A 552 -22.99 16.90 4.18
N ASP A 553 -21.66 16.84 4.16
CA ASP A 553 -20.83 17.38 5.24
C ASP A 553 -20.97 18.90 5.40
N ILE A 554 -21.09 19.65 4.30
CA ILE A 554 -21.30 21.12 4.32
C ILE A 554 -22.66 21.44 4.95
N LEU A 555 -23.71 20.73 4.53
CA LEU A 555 -25.06 20.93 5.06
C LEU A 555 -25.14 20.56 6.55
N ASP A 556 -24.63 19.38 6.92
CA ASP A 556 -24.65 18.91 8.31
C ASP A 556 -23.87 19.86 9.22
N ARG A 557 -22.69 20.36 8.80
CA ARG A 557 -21.93 21.37 9.54
C ARG A 557 -22.68 22.68 9.71
N ALA A 558 -23.24 23.23 8.62
CA ALA A 558 -23.95 24.50 8.67
C ALA A 558 -25.18 24.47 9.61
N PHE A 559 -25.86 23.32 9.70
CA PHE A 559 -26.91 23.08 10.68
C PHE A 559 -26.36 22.90 12.10
N ALA A 560 -25.30 22.11 12.27
CA ALA A 560 -24.68 21.84 13.57
C ALA A 560 -24.13 23.10 14.24
N ASP A 561 -23.54 24.04 13.48
CA ASP A 561 -23.04 25.32 13.97
C ASP A 561 -24.13 26.19 14.65
N ARG A 562 -25.41 25.91 14.33
CA ARG A 562 -26.59 26.55 14.93
C ARG A 562 -27.34 25.65 15.92
N GLY A 563 -26.78 24.48 16.24
CA GLY A 563 -27.39 23.48 17.12
C GLY A 563 -28.62 22.79 16.51
N TRP A 564 -28.70 22.73 15.17
CA TRP A 564 -29.82 22.14 14.44
C TRP A 564 -29.43 20.83 13.76
N THR A 565 -30.42 20.04 13.35
CA THR A 565 -30.25 18.83 12.54
C THR A 565 -31.15 18.87 11.32
N PRO A 566 -30.63 18.62 10.10
CA PRO A 566 -31.47 18.62 8.90
C PRO A 566 -32.39 17.39 8.88
N THR A 567 -33.61 17.56 8.37
CA THR A 567 -34.59 16.48 8.24
C THR A 567 -34.36 15.74 6.92
N ILE A 568 -33.59 14.65 6.98
CA ILE A 568 -33.25 13.88 5.78
C ILE A 568 -34.33 12.84 5.52
N ALA A 569 -35.05 13.01 4.41
CA ALA A 569 -36.07 12.07 3.96
C ALA A 569 -35.47 10.84 3.27
N ALA A 570 -34.37 11.02 2.53
CA ALA A 570 -33.63 9.92 1.91
C ALA A 570 -32.18 10.31 1.59
N ASP A 571 -31.27 9.35 1.77
CA ASP A 571 -29.90 9.40 1.25
C ASP A 571 -29.89 8.85 -0.18
N VAL A 572 -29.45 9.64 -1.17
CA VAL A 572 -29.52 9.27 -2.59
C VAL A 572 -28.19 9.53 -3.31
N GLU A 573 -27.55 8.47 -3.81
CA GLU A 573 -26.25 8.55 -4.53
C GLU A 573 -26.41 8.71 -6.05
N SER A 574 -27.45 9.41 -6.50
CA SER A 574 -27.72 9.69 -7.92
C SER A 574 -28.31 11.07 -8.10
N LEU A 575 -27.63 11.95 -8.83
CA LEU A 575 -28.12 13.30 -9.11
C LEU A 575 -29.48 13.26 -9.81
N GLY A 576 -29.63 12.42 -10.84
CA GLY A 576 -30.90 12.31 -11.57
C GLY A 576 -32.05 11.81 -10.70
N THR A 577 -31.78 10.94 -9.73
CA THR A 577 -32.80 10.46 -8.78
C THR A 577 -33.18 11.56 -7.79
N MET A 578 -32.19 12.28 -7.23
CA MET A 578 -32.45 13.43 -6.35
C MET A 578 -33.32 14.47 -7.04
N THR A 579 -32.98 14.81 -8.28
CA THR A 579 -33.75 15.74 -9.12
C THR A 579 -35.19 15.28 -9.30
N ARG A 580 -35.43 14.00 -9.65
CA ARG A 580 -36.79 13.48 -9.87
C ARG A 580 -37.64 13.48 -8.60
N ILE A 581 -37.02 13.23 -7.45
CA ILE A 581 -37.69 13.32 -6.14
C ILE A 581 -38.04 14.78 -5.83
N ALA A 582 -37.14 15.72 -6.14
CA ALA A 582 -37.43 17.15 -6.01
C ALA A 582 -38.56 17.60 -6.93
N GLU A 583 -38.63 17.07 -8.16
CA GLU A 583 -39.68 17.34 -9.13
C GLU A 583 -41.04 16.74 -8.75
N SER A 584 -41.07 15.61 -8.01
CA SER A 584 -42.33 15.04 -7.52
C SER A 584 -42.99 15.95 -6.48
N GLY A 585 -42.18 16.74 -5.77
CA GLY A 585 -42.62 17.63 -4.71
C GLY A 585 -42.89 16.93 -3.39
N GLU A 586 -42.33 15.73 -3.20
CA GLU A 586 -42.36 14.98 -1.92
C GLU A 586 -41.20 15.37 -0.99
N ALA A 587 -40.09 15.86 -1.55
CA ALA A 587 -38.94 16.36 -0.80
C ALA A 587 -38.21 17.46 -1.56
N TRP A 588 -37.32 18.19 -0.89
CA TRP A 588 -36.46 19.22 -1.46
C TRP A 588 -35.04 18.69 -1.64
N ALA A 589 -34.36 19.08 -2.73
CA ALA A 589 -32.96 18.76 -2.95
C ALA A 589 -32.07 19.98 -2.72
N VAL A 590 -30.83 19.75 -2.28
CA VAL A 590 -29.77 20.76 -2.27
C VAL A 590 -28.81 20.48 -3.41
N LEU A 591 -28.70 21.40 -4.37
CA LEU A 591 -28.01 21.20 -5.64
C LEU A 591 -27.20 22.46 -6.04
N PRO A 592 -26.07 22.31 -6.75
CA PRO A 592 -25.36 23.45 -7.33
C PRO A 592 -26.08 23.99 -8.58
N MET A 593 -25.82 25.26 -8.93
CA MET A 593 -26.43 25.92 -10.10
C MET A 593 -26.18 25.18 -11.44
N SER A 594 -25.02 24.51 -11.55
CA SER A 594 -24.66 23.65 -12.68
C SER A 594 -25.66 22.51 -12.92
N SER A 595 -26.31 22.00 -11.87
CA SER A 595 -27.40 21.01 -12.01
C SER A 595 -28.76 21.66 -12.25
N VAL A 596 -28.96 22.85 -11.68
CA VAL A 596 -30.23 23.58 -11.71
C VAL A 596 -30.53 24.17 -13.07
N THR A 597 -29.52 24.61 -13.82
CA THR A 597 -29.70 25.26 -15.13
C THR A 597 -30.52 24.39 -16.09
N ALA A 598 -30.30 23.07 -16.08
CA ALA A 598 -31.09 22.12 -16.87
C ALA A 598 -32.55 22.02 -16.40
N LEU A 599 -32.80 22.27 -15.12
CA LEU A 599 -34.10 22.11 -14.45
C LEU A 599 -34.93 23.39 -14.42
N MET A 600 -34.35 24.57 -14.60
CA MET A 600 -35.09 25.83 -14.66
C MET A 600 -36.11 25.89 -15.80
N ARG A 601 -35.98 24.98 -16.78
CA ARG A 601 -36.96 24.81 -17.88
C ARG A 601 -38.15 23.94 -17.49
N THR A 602 -38.10 23.24 -16.35
CA THR A 602 -39.18 22.38 -15.85
C THR A 602 -40.27 23.23 -15.21
N PRO A 603 -41.52 23.20 -15.72
CA PRO A 603 -42.61 23.99 -15.16
C PRO A 603 -42.90 23.62 -13.70
N GLY A 604 -43.05 24.65 -12.85
CA GLY A 604 -43.45 24.51 -11.46
C GLY A 604 -42.36 24.04 -10.49
N LEU A 605 -41.09 24.01 -10.92
CA LEU A 605 -39.96 23.79 -10.02
C LEU A 605 -39.51 25.13 -9.42
N GLU A 606 -39.40 25.21 -8.10
CA GLU A 606 -38.85 26.37 -7.39
C GLU A 606 -37.34 26.17 -7.17
N VAL A 607 -36.58 27.23 -7.37
CA VAL A 607 -35.14 27.29 -7.09
C VAL A 607 -34.93 28.46 -6.13
N ARG A 608 -34.29 28.19 -4.99
CA ARG A 608 -33.98 29.21 -3.99
C ARG A 608 -32.52 29.16 -3.60
N ARG A 609 -31.84 30.31 -3.65
CA ARG A 609 -30.49 30.49 -3.13
C ARG A 609 -30.52 30.41 -1.61
N ILE A 610 -29.65 29.59 -1.03
CA ILE A 610 -29.54 29.46 0.42
C ILE A 610 -28.68 30.60 0.94
N VAL A 611 -29.18 31.37 1.90
CA VAL A 611 -28.49 32.52 2.52
C VAL A 611 -28.41 32.36 4.05
N ASP A 612 -27.60 33.17 4.72
CA ASP A 612 -27.44 33.20 6.18
C ASP A 612 -27.19 31.83 6.88
N PRO A 613 -26.12 31.09 6.49
CA PRO A 613 -25.05 31.50 5.58
C PRO A 613 -25.25 30.96 4.16
N VAL A 614 -24.54 31.56 3.21
CA VAL A 614 -24.39 30.94 1.88
C VAL A 614 -23.62 29.63 2.04
N LEU A 615 -24.08 28.58 1.36
CA LEU A 615 -23.43 27.28 1.36
C LEU A 615 -22.56 27.14 0.12
N ASP A 616 -21.24 27.23 0.31
CA ASP A 616 -20.25 27.12 -0.75
C ASP A 616 -19.51 25.79 -0.72
N ARG A 617 -19.08 25.33 -1.89
CA ARG A 617 -18.09 24.26 -2.03
C ARG A 617 -17.00 24.65 -3.02
N TYR A 618 -15.81 24.14 -2.79
CA TYR A 618 -14.64 24.35 -3.67
C TYR A 618 -14.38 23.10 -4.49
N VAL A 619 -13.88 23.29 -5.70
CA VAL A 619 -13.64 22.20 -6.66
C VAL A 619 -12.19 22.24 -7.08
N ALA A 620 -11.49 21.11 -6.97
CA ALA A 620 -10.08 20.99 -7.31
C ALA A 620 -9.81 19.78 -8.19
N VAL A 621 -8.84 19.90 -9.11
CA VAL A 621 -8.25 18.75 -9.79
C VAL A 621 -7.12 18.18 -8.93
N CYS A 622 -7.18 16.88 -8.70
CA CYS A 622 -6.29 16.15 -7.82
C CYS A 622 -5.54 15.07 -8.63
N THR A 623 -4.24 14.96 -8.40
CA THR A 623 -3.43 13.80 -8.81
C THR A 623 -3.20 12.91 -7.60
N VAL A 624 -2.83 11.64 -7.83
CA VAL A 624 -2.23 10.82 -6.78
C VAL A 624 -0.81 11.33 -6.54
N SER A 625 -0.62 12.25 -5.60
CA SER A 625 0.72 12.63 -5.09
C SER A 625 0.96 11.79 -3.84
N ASP A 626 1.92 10.86 -3.86
CA ASP A 626 3.19 11.08 -3.15
C ASP A 626 4.43 10.35 -3.73
N TYR A 627 4.36 9.68 -4.90
CA TYR A 627 5.47 8.79 -5.32
C TYR A 627 5.88 8.77 -6.81
N TYR A 628 5.39 9.66 -7.66
CA TYR A 628 5.78 9.66 -9.08
C TYR A 628 5.67 11.06 -9.70
N GLU A 629 6.65 11.46 -10.52
CA GLU A 629 6.45 12.57 -11.47
C GLU A 629 5.33 12.17 -12.43
N PRO A 630 4.25 12.96 -12.59
CA PRO A 630 3.16 12.57 -13.46
C PRO A 630 3.66 12.45 -14.91
N ARG A 631 3.28 11.35 -15.59
CA ARG A 631 3.60 11.13 -17.02
C ARG A 631 3.19 12.35 -17.83
N ASP A 632 3.92 12.66 -18.90
CA ASP A 632 3.65 13.82 -19.78
C ASP A 632 2.18 13.91 -20.22
N ALA A 633 1.53 12.78 -20.52
CA ALA A 633 0.11 12.73 -20.88
C ALA A 633 -0.83 13.11 -19.72
N VAL A 634 -0.51 12.69 -18.49
CA VAL A 634 -1.29 13.02 -17.29
C VAL A 634 -1.13 14.50 -16.95
N SER A 635 0.10 15.02 -17.02
CA SER A 635 0.40 16.44 -16.84
C SER A 635 -0.32 17.30 -17.89
N ALA A 636 -0.29 16.88 -19.16
CA ALA A 636 -0.99 17.54 -20.26
C ALA A 636 -2.52 17.59 -20.04
N VAL A 637 -3.15 16.48 -19.65
CA VAL A 637 -4.60 16.45 -19.38
C VAL A 637 -4.96 17.26 -18.13
N ARG A 638 -4.13 17.25 -17.09
CA ARG A 638 -4.30 18.10 -15.90
C ARG A 638 -4.29 19.57 -16.28
N HIS A 639 -3.34 19.99 -17.12
CA HIS A 639 -3.29 21.35 -17.66
C HIS A 639 -4.56 21.67 -18.46
N GLY A 640 -4.99 20.76 -19.34
CA GLY A 640 -6.24 20.90 -20.10
C GLY A 640 -7.47 21.05 -19.23
N ILE A 641 -7.57 20.35 -18.09
CA ILE A 641 -8.66 20.52 -17.13
C ILE A 641 -8.70 21.96 -16.61
N VAL A 642 -7.56 22.51 -16.20
CA VAL A 642 -7.45 23.88 -15.69
C VAL A 642 -7.83 24.89 -16.78
N GLU A 643 -7.26 24.76 -17.97
CA GLU A 643 -7.49 25.68 -19.09
C GLU A 643 -8.95 25.65 -19.56
N VAL A 644 -9.51 24.46 -19.76
CA VAL A 644 -10.90 24.28 -20.22
C VAL A 644 -11.88 24.83 -19.18
N THR A 645 -11.67 24.54 -17.89
CA THR A 645 -12.53 25.07 -16.83
C THR A 645 -12.48 26.59 -16.78
N THR A 646 -11.28 27.17 -16.89
CA THR A 646 -11.09 28.64 -16.92
C THR A 646 -11.81 29.25 -18.13
N ALA A 647 -11.67 28.65 -19.31
CA ALA A 647 -12.30 29.11 -20.54
C ALA A 647 -13.83 29.02 -20.49
N LEU A 648 -14.39 27.94 -19.94
CA LEU A 648 -15.83 27.76 -19.78
C LEU A 648 -16.41 28.78 -18.78
N GLY A 649 -15.72 29.01 -17.66
CA GLY A 649 -16.11 30.00 -16.66
C GLY A 649 -16.08 31.43 -17.21
N ALA A 650 -14.99 31.82 -17.88
CA ALA A 650 -14.84 33.16 -18.44
C ALA A 650 -15.87 33.49 -19.53
N LYS A 651 -16.34 32.49 -20.29
CA LYS A 651 -17.40 32.63 -21.30
C LYS A 651 -18.81 32.57 -20.73
N GLY A 652 -18.97 32.26 -19.44
CA GLY A 652 -20.28 32.02 -18.83
C GLY A 652 -20.99 30.76 -19.33
N GLU A 653 -20.27 29.83 -19.96
CA GLU A 653 -20.80 28.56 -20.49
C GLU A 653 -20.99 27.50 -19.39
N TRP A 654 -20.41 27.75 -18.20
CA TRP A 654 -20.62 26.97 -16.98
C TRP A 654 -21.27 27.84 -15.90
N PRO A 655 -22.60 27.79 -15.72
CA PRO A 655 -23.31 28.68 -14.82
C PRO A 655 -23.02 28.43 -13.34
N GLY A 656 -22.87 29.53 -12.59
CA GLY A 656 -22.79 29.53 -11.12
C GLY A 656 -21.44 29.15 -10.51
N ILE A 657 -20.40 28.99 -11.33
CA ILE A 657 -19.03 28.84 -10.83
C ILE A 657 -18.35 30.20 -10.66
N ARG A 658 -17.52 30.33 -9.63
CA ARG A 658 -16.61 31.45 -9.40
C ARG A 658 -15.18 30.93 -9.51
N LEU A 659 -14.47 31.32 -10.57
CA LEU A 659 -13.09 30.87 -10.80
C LEU A 659 -12.19 31.27 -9.63
N ALA A 660 -11.23 30.41 -9.28
CA ALA A 660 -10.23 30.73 -8.27
C ALA A 660 -9.31 31.87 -8.76
N GLU A 661 -8.95 32.80 -7.88
CA GLU A 661 -8.01 33.88 -8.21
C GLU A 661 -6.59 33.32 -8.35
N GLY A 662 -6.08 33.25 -9.59
CA GLY A 662 -4.65 33.18 -9.94
C GLY A 662 -3.83 32.01 -9.36
N GLY A 663 -3.83 30.86 -10.04
CA GLY A 663 -2.67 29.96 -10.04
C GLY A 663 -1.92 30.12 -11.35
N ASP A 664 -0.74 30.73 -11.32
CA ASP A 664 0.14 30.85 -12.49
C ASP A 664 0.32 29.50 -13.19
N GLY A 665 0.32 29.54 -14.52
CA GLY A 665 0.61 28.38 -15.36
C GLY A 665 1.99 27.78 -15.06
N PRO A 666 2.21 26.50 -15.36
CA PRO A 666 3.48 25.85 -15.06
C PRO A 666 4.60 26.38 -15.99
N ASP A 667 5.69 26.85 -15.38
CA ASP A 667 7.04 26.80 -15.96
C ASP A 667 7.54 25.34 -16.03
#